data_AF-A0A9D4M070-F1
#
_entry.id   AF-A0A9D4M070-F1
#
_cell.length_a   1.000
_cell.length_b   1.000
_cell.length_c   1.000
_cell.angle_alpha   90.00
_cell.angle_beta   90.00
_cell.angle_gamma   90.00
#
_symmetry.space_group_name_H-M   'P 1'
#
loop_
_entity.id
_entity.type
_entity.pdbx_description
1 polymer ?
#
loop_
_entity_poly.entity_id
_entity_poly.type
_entity_poly.pdbx_seq_one_letter_code
_entity_poly.pdbx_strand_id
1 'polypeptide(L)'
;LYIWCLVGICVALGHVSTIQATAAPHNVHATTTTPTPKPDHEVIQDLLHELHYMKQSVSELTRQVMLQQTFVEERIRSDGSSGLKQIRNNNNGDHTYQTDAESGGGVANIHEHSSNIRTIGMGELNVVMNGVEFRTRHNDYRLAMPASHPGYNAQVDIPFPEVPPAVLSKATVPEQVEEMKLWFKAFNAQDHSVRDYRPYFRAVLCYMEGGWTTNTQKLEEPFFSDRHFIDASSWFDLQDKVRFASYSGGKSNLENFAYLPTTIMNVVNGTPEYAQWNYRIICHPLKNDLPKAALEIIDDLSPRMRRNLPMSRFSESRLARYRLRREVPRAVQRYVSKPYGWGILDELMYEIPGKDNYGTTVTDDALGQTVYHVKNASLPLNTAHYQRLYHVIEKDAMGNRVVHRGFSDPNLFAAQTSDHKIAGLTIQNCNHAHPPVCTFVTQRFTWAIPLEIIYMTPLLRWNPYNLTHVDINGGREVQSIIHTSTGAQRNGNLDPAHAYNGTFNKLYYRTPAELFADGRAVDHSNADTAKGVVGVLDPQGNVRKVVASGTRIILPNIEGVGQIRTRYPIMPFHSDGQQTRKELDALKDMVMNMAKYGPLFETEPTTLSLANQTYNNQPHLLKVAPTSRDPPGYHDHEINIVQSDLNELKQGQTIRAILTSVDNGHQHSVDVSMDSHGHFVMASCDGMAHCWDGHSNQLTLEY
;
A
#
# COMPACT_ATOMS: atom_id res chain seq x y z
N LEU A 1 31.71 30.41 -16.23
CA LEU A 1 32.75 30.95 -17.14
C LEU A 1 32.56 30.26 -18.49
N TYR A 2 32.28 31.05 -19.55
CA TYR A 2 32.27 30.72 -21.01
C TYR A 2 31.40 29.52 -21.44
N ILE A 3 30.39 29.61 -22.33
CA ILE A 3 30.26 30.33 -23.60
C ILE A 3 28.78 30.69 -23.85
N TRP A 4 28.52 31.89 -24.36
CA TRP A 4 27.25 32.42 -24.87
C TRP A 4 27.47 32.95 -26.30
N CYS A 5 26.36 33.17 -27.04
CA CYS A 5 26.20 33.70 -28.42
C CYS A 5 26.21 32.64 -29.54
N LEU A 6 25.26 32.57 -30.50
CA LEU A 6 24.33 33.55 -31.09
C LEU A 6 23.10 32.85 -31.70
N VAL A 7 21.88 33.36 -31.51
CA VAL A 7 20.84 33.49 -32.56
C VAL A 7 19.95 34.69 -32.20
N GLY A 8 19.91 35.71 -33.05
CA GLY A 8 18.95 36.80 -32.99
C GLY A 8 18.11 36.82 -34.26
N ILE A 9 16.78 36.81 -34.11
CA ILE A 9 15.84 37.20 -35.16
C ILE A 9 14.74 38.06 -34.53
N CYS A 10 14.63 39.29 -35.04
CA CYS A 10 13.68 40.33 -34.66
C CYS A 10 12.24 40.00 -35.08
N VAL A 11 11.30 40.38 -34.23
CA VAL A 11 9.87 40.50 -34.51
C VAL A 11 9.57 41.89 -35.06
N ALA A 12 8.78 42.00 -36.12
CA ALA A 12 8.11 43.24 -36.50
C ALA A 12 6.63 42.98 -36.80
N LEU A 13 5.77 43.64 -36.02
CA LEU A 13 4.32 43.71 -36.12
C LEU A 13 3.90 44.62 -37.29
N GLY A 14 2.78 44.30 -37.96
CA GLY A 14 2.20 45.14 -39.00
C GLY A 14 0.70 44.88 -39.23
N HIS A 15 -0.08 45.94 -39.05
CA HIS A 15 -1.55 46.06 -38.99
C HIS A 15 -2.43 45.42 -40.08
N VAL A 16 -3.66 45.11 -39.62
CA VAL A 16 -4.88 44.81 -40.37
C VAL A 16 -5.48 46.09 -40.99
N SER A 17 -5.96 46.01 -42.23
CA SER A 17 -6.98 46.93 -42.77
C SER A 17 -7.82 46.21 -43.84
N THR A 18 -9.12 46.11 -43.55
CA THR A 18 -10.20 45.68 -44.45
C THR A 18 -10.57 46.78 -45.43
N ILE A 19 -10.63 46.47 -46.74
CA ILE A 19 -11.31 47.32 -47.74
C ILE A 19 -12.17 46.45 -48.68
N GLN A 20 -13.38 46.95 -48.91
CA GLN A 20 -14.50 46.38 -49.65
C GLN A 20 -14.23 46.14 -51.14
N ALA A 21 -14.89 45.12 -51.67
CA ALA A 21 -14.99 44.81 -53.09
C ALA A 21 -16.09 45.64 -53.77
N THR A 22 -15.74 46.28 -54.89
CA THR A 22 -16.69 46.77 -55.91
C THR A 22 -16.20 46.33 -57.28
N ALA A 23 -17.10 45.72 -58.05
CA ALA A 23 -16.87 45.18 -59.37
C ALA A 23 -17.09 46.24 -60.47
N ALA A 24 -16.21 46.26 -61.48
CA ALA A 24 -16.55 46.52 -62.90
C ALA A 24 -15.33 46.20 -63.81
N PRO A 25 -15.52 45.91 -65.10
CA PRO A 25 -14.68 44.98 -65.86
C PRO A 25 -13.69 45.67 -66.81
N HIS A 26 -12.58 45.01 -67.16
CA HIS A 26 -11.93 45.24 -68.46
C HIS A 26 -11.07 44.05 -68.94
N ASN A 27 -11.48 43.56 -70.12
CA ASN A 27 -10.71 43.03 -71.24
C ASN A 27 -9.44 42.20 -71.00
N VAL A 28 -9.62 40.94 -71.37
CA VAL A 28 -8.66 39.91 -71.74
C VAL A 28 -7.54 40.45 -72.63
N HIS A 29 -6.32 40.45 -72.11
CA HIS A 29 -5.12 40.25 -72.92
C HIS A 29 -4.35 39.04 -72.40
N ALA A 30 -4.15 38.09 -73.31
CA ALA A 30 -3.43 36.84 -73.09
C ALA A 30 -2.02 37.14 -72.56
N THR A 31 -1.77 36.78 -71.31
CA THR A 31 -0.42 36.74 -70.76
C THR A 31 0.00 35.28 -70.72
N THR A 32 1.07 35.00 -71.45
CA THR A 32 1.76 33.72 -71.63
C THR A 32 1.97 33.04 -70.28
N THR A 33 1.38 31.86 -70.10
CA THR A 33 1.65 31.00 -68.93
C THR A 33 3.10 30.52 -69.01
N THR A 34 3.96 31.14 -68.21
CA THR A 34 5.27 30.58 -67.86
C THR A 34 5.00 29.30 -67.07
N PRO A 35 5.59 28.14 -67.44
CA PRO A 35 5.48 26.95 -66.62
C PRO A 35 6.19 27.24 -65.30
N THR A 36 5.47 27.06 -64.19
CA THR A 36 6.07 26.98 -62.86
C THR A 36 7.23 25.98 -62.92
N PRO A 37 8.44 26.33 -62.45
CA PRO A 37 9.52 25.37 -62.40
C PRO A 37 9.05 24.22 -61.51
N LYS A 38 9.05 22.99 -62.05
CA LYS A 38 8.91 21.81 -61.22
C LYS A 38 10.07 21.83 -60.22
N PRO A 39 9.82 21.63 -58.91
CA PRO A 39 10.90 21.56 -57.94
C PRO A 39 11.93 20.52 -58.41
N ASP A 40 13.20 20.91 -58.40
CA ASP A 40 14.31 20.07 -58.86
C ASP A 40 14.29 18.75 -58.09
N HIS A 41 14.34 17.64 -58.81
CA HIS A 41 14.25 16.29 -58.23
C HIS A 41 15.33 16.06 -57.16
N GLU A 42 16.49 16.69 -57.32
CA GLU A 42 17.62 16.67 -56.38
C GLU A 42 17.25 17.35 -55.05
N VAL A 43 16.58 18.51 -55.08
CA VAL A 43 16.12 19.22 -53.88
C VAL A 43 15.10 18.39 -53.10
N ILE A 44 14.23 17.64 -53.78
CA ILE A 44 13.27 16.74 -53.13
C ILE A 44 13.99 15.57 -52.44
N GLN A 45 15.01 14.99 -53.07
CA GLN A 45 15.78 13.88 -52.48
C GLN A 45 16.59 14.34 -51.26
N ASP A 46 17.21 15.52 -51.33
CA ASP A 46 17.94 16.10 -50.19
C ASP A 46 17.00 16.39 -49.01
N LEU A 47 15.83 16.99 -49.27
CA LEU A 47 14.81 17.21 -48.23
C LEU A 47 14.30 15.90 -47.62
N LEU A 48 14.13 14.84 -48.41
CA LEU A 48 13.74 13.52 -47.91
C LEU A 48 14.84 12.89 -47.05
N HIS A 49 16.10 13.05 -47.44
CA HIS A 49 17.25 12.59 -46.67
C HIS A 49 17.38 13.33 -45.33
N GLU A 50 17.25 14.66 -45.35
CA GLU A 50 17.29 15.50 -44.15
C GLU A 50 16.11 15.18 -43.21
N LEU A 51 14.91 14.98 -43.76
CA LEU A 51 13.73 14.57 -42.98
C LEU A 51 13.91 13.17 -42.37
N HIS A 52 14.53 12.24 -43.08
CA HIS A 52 14.86 10.92 -42.54
C HIS A 52 15.89 11.03 -41.39
N TYR A 53 16.96 11.81 -41.60
CA TYR A 53 17.97 12.07 -40.58
C TYR A 53 17.40 12.73 -39.33
N MET A 54 16.52 13.73 -39.49
CA MET A 54 15.82 14.37 -38.37
C MET A 54 14.91 13.38 -37.63
N LYS A 55 14.14 12.56 -38.34
CA LYS A 55 13.30 11.52 -37.71
C LYS A 55 14.11 10.51 -36.92
N GLN A 56 15.24 10.09 -37.46
CA GLN A 56 16.16 9.19 -36.77
C GLN A 56 16.74 9.84 -35.52
N SER A 57 17.26 11.07 -35.64
CA SER A 57 17.83 11.82 -34.51
C SER A 57 16.81 12.04 -33.39
N VAL A 58 15.57 12.41 -33.74
CA VAL A 58 14.47 12.55 -32.76
C VAL A 58 14.15 11.21 -32.09
N SER A 59 14.11 10.11 -32.84
CA SER A 59 13.88 8.77 -32.30
C SER A 59 14.98 8.34 -31.32
N GLU A 60 16.25 8.59 -31.67
CA GLU A 60 17.42 8.28 -30.83
C GLU A 60 17.44 9.13 -29.55
N LEU A 61 17.18 10.44 -29.66
CA LEU A 61 17.06 11.33 -28.50
C LEU A 61 15.89 10.93 -27.59
N THR A 62 14.74 10.57 -28.16
CA THR A 62 13.57 10.11 -27.40
C THR A 62 13.87 8.82 -26.66
N ARG A 63 14.56 7.87 -27.31
CA ARG A 63 15.04 6.64 -26.67
C ARG A 63 16.02 6.95 -25.54
N GLN A 64 16.93 7.92 -25.72
CA GLN A 64 17.85 8.32 -24.66
C GLN A 64 17.12 8.91 -23.44
N VAL A 65 16.08 9.72 -23.65
CA VAL A 65 15.22 10.24 -22.57
C VAL A 65 14.50 9.11 -21.84
N MET A 66 13.97 8.13 -22.57
CA MET A 66 13.37 6.92 -21.97
C MET A 66 14.38 6.17 -21.08
N LEU A 67 15.62 5.96 -21.55
CA LEU A 67 16.67 5.32 -20.77
C LEU A 67 17.10 6.13 -19.54
N GLN A 68 17.11 7.46 -19.63
CA GLN A 68 17.37 8.33 -18.48
C GLN A 68 16.27 8.19 -17.42
N GLN A 69 15.01 8.09 -17.82
CA GLN A 69 13.90 7.82 -16.90
C GLN A 69 14.06 6.45 -16.23
N THR A 70 14.38 5.39 -16.99
CA THR A 70 14.66 4.07 -16.43
C THR A 70 15.83 4.10 -15.45
N PHE A 71 16.90 4.84 -15.75
CA PHE A 71 18.03 5.01 -14.83
C PHE A 71 17.62 5.66 -13.51
N VAL A 72 16.76 6.69 -13.54
CA VAL A 72 16.24 7.33 -12.32
C VAL A 72 15.41 6.34 -11.51
N GLU A 73 14.56 5.54 -12.15
CA GLU A 73 13.76 4.53 -11.46
C GLU A 73 14.63 3.43 -10.83
N GLU A 74 15.66 2.94 -11.55
CA GLU A 74 16.62 1.96 -11.02
C GLU A 74 17.41 2.53 -9.84
N ARG A 75 17.82 3.80 -9.92
CA ARG A 75 18.46 4.48 -8.80
C ARG A 75 17.54 4.49 -7.57
N ILE A 76 16.27 4.84 -7.74
CA ILE A 76 15.31 4.85 -6.63
C ILE A 76 15.07 3.43 -6.08
N ARG A 77 15.01 2.40 -6.93
CA ARG A 77 14.94 0.98 -6.50
C ARG A 77 16.18 0.57 -5.69
N SER A 78 17.34 1.15 -5.98
CA SER A 78 18.58 0.90 -5.22
C SER A 78 18.71 1.73 -3.94
N ASP A 79 18.11 2.93 -3.90
CA ASP A 79 18.18 3.86 -2.77
C ASP A 79 17.25 3.43 -1.60
N GLY A 80 16.31 2.52 -1.81
CA GLY A 80 15.39 2.03 -0.78
C GLY A 80 14.32 1.08 -1.34
N SER A 81 13.31 0.76 -0.55
CA SER A 81 12.22 -0.15 -0.96
C SER A 81 10.92 0.60 -1.24
N SER A 82 9.92 -0.03 -1.83
CA SER A 82 8.60 0.58 -2.00
C SER A 82 7.98 0.89 -0.64
N GLY A 83 7.32 2.03 -0.52
CA GLY A 83 6.74 2.49 0.73
C GLY A 83 6.52 3.98 0.79
N LEU A 84 6.03 4.44 1.95
CA LEU A 84 5.90 5.85 2.27
C LEU A 84 7.29 6.46 2.40
N LYS A 85 7.60 7.47 1.59
CA LYS A 85 8.87 8.18 1.64
C LYS A 85 8.82 9.35 2.61
N GLN A 86 7.74 10.13 2.56
CA GLN A 86 7.63 11.35 3.35
C GLN A 86 6.18 11.84 3.39
N ILE A 87 5.80 12.49 4.50
CA ILE A 87 4.61 13.33 4.60
C ILE A 87 4.98 14.80 4.44
N ARG A 88 3.99 15.66 4.16
CA ARG A 88 4.24 17.11 4.19
C ARG A 88 4.85 17.52 5.53
N ASN A 89 5.97 18.23 5.47
CA ASN A 89 6.61 18.79 6.64
C ASN A 89 5.82 20.01 7.14
N ASN A 90 5.24 19.91 8.33
CA ASN A 90 4.52 20.99 9.00
C ASN A 90 5.22 21.46 10.29
N ASN A 91 6.10 20.64 10.88
CA ASN A 91 6.76 20.89 12.13
C ASN A 91 8.27 20.62 12.02
N ASN A 92 9.08 21.52 12.59
CA ASN A 92 10.53 21.42 12.68
C ASN A 92 11.00 21.69 14.10
N GLY A 93 12.27 21.38 14.39
CA GLY A 93 12.93 21.76 15.63
C GLY A 93 14.45 21.80 15.47
N ASP A 94 15.16 22.05 16.58
CA ASP A 94 16.62 22.17 16.62
C ASP A 94 17.35 20.84 16.35
N HIS A 95 16.68 19.71 16.59
CA HIS A 95 17.19 18.37 16.29
C HIS A 95 16.51 17.77 15.06
N THR A 96 17.27 16.99 14.28
CA THR A 96 16.77 16.36 13.04
C THR A 96 15.56 15.45 13.25
N TYR A 97 15.46 14.75 14.38
CA TYR A 97 14.31 13.91 14.74
C TYR A 97 13.06 14.71 15.15
N GLN A 98 13.14 16.04 15.25
CA GLN A 98 11.99 16.90 15.53
C GLN A 98 11.26 17.31 14.24
N THR A 99 11.89 17.18 13.07
CA THR A 99 11.28 17.41 11.77
C THR A 99 10.31 16.29 11.38
N ASP A 100 9.16 16.65 10.82
CA ASP A 100 8.22 15.70 10.23
C ASP A 100 8.88 14.94 9.07
N ALA A 101 8.86 13.61 9.15
CA ALA A 101 9.34 12.70 8.10
C ALA A 101 8.18 11.85 7.57
N GLU A 102 7.98 10.64 8.09
CA GLU A 102 6.82 9.78 7.78
C GLU A 102 5.69 9.92 8.84
N SER A 103 5.97 10.65 9.92
CA SER A 103 5.07 10.87 11.05
C SER A 103 5.07 12.32 11.50
N GLY A 104 3.88 12.90 11.64
CA GLY A 104 3.66 14.30 12.04
C GLY A 104 2.71 14.40 13.23
N GLY A 105 1.47 14.84 12.96
CA GLY A 105 0.37 14.69 13.92
C GLY A 105 -0.07 13.24 14.10
N GLY A 106 0.10 12.42 13.06
CA GLY A 106 -0.06 10.97 13.04
C GLY A 106 0.88 10.35 12.02
N VAL A 107 1.08 9.02 12.07
CA VAL A 107 1.79 8.32 10.98
C VAL A 107 1.01 8.48 9.68
N ALA A 108 1.70 8.81 8.58
CA ALA A 108 1.07 9.10 7.29
C ALA A 108 -0.02 10.21 7.35
N ASN A 109 0.05 11.10 8.34
CA ASN A 109 -1.00 12.10 8.62
C ASN A 109 -2.43 11.50 8.72
N ILE A 110 -2.53 10.28 9.23
CA ILE A 110 -3.83 9.64 9.50
C ILE A 110 -4.61 10.45 10.55
N HIS A 111 -5.90 10.65 10.27
CA HIS A 111 -6.82 11.46 11.08
C HIS A 111 -8.27 10.94 10.97
N GLU A 112 -9.21 11.54 11.70
CA GLU A 112 -10.55 11.00 11.92
C GLU A 112 -11.67 11.70 11.15
N HIS A 113 -12.42 10.93 10.37
CA HIS A 113 -13.67 11.34 9.75
C HIS A 113 -14.86 10.53 10.25
N SER A 114 -14.91 10.20 11.54
CA SER A 114 -15.96 9.35 12.10
C SER A 114 -17.38 9.94 11.97
N SER A 115 -17.50 11.24 11.71
CA SER A 115 -18.78 11.89 11.37
C SER A 115 -19.27 11.58 9.97
N ASN A 116 -18.46 10.93 9.14
CA ASN A 116 -18.82 10.49 7.81
C ASN A 116 -19.00 8.96 7.83
N ILE A 117 -19.93 8.47 7.01
CA ILE A 117 -20.30 7.05 7.04
C ILE A 117 -19.13 6.13 6.67
N ARG A 118 -18.31 6.49 5.67
CA ARG A 118 -17.29 5.61 5.05
C ARG A 118 -15.94 6.27 4.79
N THR A 119 -15.76 7.53 5.18
CA THR A 119 -14.52 8.27 4.90
C THR A 119 -13.44 7.86 5.89
N ILE A 120 -12.26 7.54 5.37
CA ILE A 120 -11.06 7.21 6.14
C ILE A 120 -10.04 8.31 5.90
N GLY A 121 -9.66 9.02 6.95
CA GLY A 121 -8.75 10.18 6.86
C GLY A 121 -7.29 9.76 6.72
N MET A 122 -6.62 10.29 5.69
CA MET A 122 -5.19 10.14 5.42
C MET A 122 -4.69 11.36 4.63
N GLY A 123 -3.56 11.94 5.05
CA GLY A 123 -3.06 13.17 4.43
C GLY A 123 -2.37 12.96 3.08
N GLU A 124 -1.71 14.02 2.59
CA GLU A 124 -0.81 13.96 1.43
C GLU A 124 0.44 13.14 1.76
N LEU A 125 0.80 12.25 0.83
CA LEU A 125 1.93 11.34 0.95
C LEU A 125 2.86 11.51 -0.26
N ASN A 126 4.16 11.42 -0.03
CA ASN A 126 5.14 11.10 -1.05
C ASN A 126 5.46 9.61 -0.95
N VAL A 127 5.27 8.87 -2.03
CA VAL A 127 5.32 7.40 -2.07
C VAL A 127 6.29 6.97 -3.16
N VAL A 128 7.05 5.91 -2.86
CA VAL A 128 7.83 5.18 -3.86
C VAL A 128 7.17 3.83 -4.09
N MET A 129 6.90 3.50 -5.35
CA MET A 129 6.36 2.21 -5.74
C MET A 129 7.05 1.71 -7.00
N ASN A 130 7.77 0.59 -6.90
CA ASN A 130 8.59 0.02 -7.97
C ASN A 130 9.50 1.06 -8.66
N GLY A 131 10.24 1.86 -7.88
CA GLY A 131 11.13 2.90 -8.41
C GLY A 131 10.44 4.21 -8.85
N VAL A 132 9.11 4.26 -8.87
CA VAL A 132 8.36 5.48 -9.23
C VAL A 132 8.05 6.27 -7.97
N GLU A 133 8.61 7.48 -7.87
CA GLU A 133 8.30 8.46 -6.84
C GLU A 133 7.16 9.38 -7.28
N PHE A 134 6.13 9.49 -6.46
CA PHE A 134 4.97 10.33 -6.76
C PHE A 134 4.36 10.92 -5.48
N ARG A 135 3.71 12.07 -5.61
CA ARG A 135 3.02 12.73 -4.49
C ARG A 135 1.51 12.63 -4.69
N THR A 136 0.81 12.11 -3.70
CA THR A 136 -0.65 12.05 -3.71
C THR A 136 -1.25 13.43 -3.44
N ARG A 137 -2.54 13.58 -3.72
CA ARG A 137 -3.36 14.61 -3.06
C ARG A 137 -3.64 14.17 -1.61
N HIS A 138 -4.38 14.98 -0.86
CA HIS A 138 -4.96 14.52 0.41
C HIS A 138 -5.89 13.32 0.16
N ASN A 139 -5.78 12.28 0.97
CA ASN A 139 -6.30 10.95 0.69
C ASN A 139 -7.51 10.57 1.55
N ASP A 140 -8.52 11.43 1.69
CA ASP A 140 -9.77 11.07 2.39
C ASP A 140 -10.56 10.02 1.59
N TYR A 141 -10.10 8.77 1.67
CA TYR A 141 -10.53 7.66 0.83
C TYR A 141 -11.75 6.97 1.44
N ARG A 142 -12.49 6.26 0.60
CA ARG A 142 -13.72 5.58 1.00
C ARG A 142 -13.44 4.11 1.33
N LEU A 143 -14.13 3.57 2.33
CA LEU A 143 -14.14 2.14 2.64
C LEU A 143 -14.90 1.34 1.55
N ALA A 144 -14.21 1.11 0.43
CA ALA A 144 -14.69 0.42 -0.76
C ALA A 144 -13.76 -0.75 -1.13
N MET A 145 -14.28 -1.71 -1.90
CA MET A 145 -13.55 -2.88 -2.40
C MET A 145 -13.69 -3.06 -3.91
N PRO A 146 -12.78 -3.79 -4.57
CA PRO A 146 -12.94 -4.13 -5.99
C PRO A 146 -14.31 -4.75 -6.28
N ALA A 147 -14.88 -4.47 -7.45
CA ALA A 147 -16.15 -5.07 -7.83
C ALA A 147 -16.02 -6.59 -8.06
N SER A 148 -17.11 -7.34 -7.92
CA SER A 148 -17.13 -8.79 -8.17
C SER A 148 -17.10 -9.17 -9.66
N HIS A 149 -17.00 -8.18 -10.55
CA HIS A 149 -17.00 -8.34 -11.99
C HIS A 149 -15.81 -7.59 -12.60
N PRO A 150 -15.36 -7.99 -13.81
CA PRO A 150 -14.32 -7.26 -14.53
C PRO A 150 -14.69 -5.80 -14.76
N GLY A 151 -13.68 -4.93 -14.81
CA GLY A 151 -13.84 -3.53 -15.20
C GLY A 151 -12.83 -2.61 -14.54
N TYR A 152 -12.16 -1.79 -15.35
CA TYR A 152 -11.17 -0.82 -14.88
C TYR A 152 -11.71 0.06 -13.74
N ASN A 153 -11.03 0.04 -12.60
CA ASN A 153 -11.40 0.80 -11.41
C ASN A 153 -12.81 0.55 -10.86
N ALA A 154 -13.51 -0.51 -11.29
CA ALA A 154 -14.82 -0.84 -10.75
C ALA A 154 -14.71 -1.22 -9.27
N GLN A 155 -15.54 -0.60 -8.45
CA GLN A 155 -15.53 -0.76 -7.00
C GLN A 155 -16.95 -0.70 -6.44
N VAL A 156 -17.13 -1.30 -5.27
CA VAL A 156 -18.38 -1.29 -4.51
C VAL A 156 -18.08 -0.96 -3.05
N ASP A 157 -19.06 -0.44 -2.33
CA ASP A 157 -18.92 -0.20 -0.89
C ASP A 157 -18.73 -1.52 -0.13
N ILE A 158 -17.82 -1.54 0.84
CA ILE A 158 -17.67 -2.70 1.73
C ILE A 158 -18.93 -2.80 2.61
N PRO A 159 -19.62 -3.95 2.63
CA PRO A 159 -20.76 -4.14 3.52
C PRO A 159 -20.34 -3.98 4.99
N PHE A 160 -21.07 -3.14 5.73
CA PHE A 160 -20.82 -3.01 7.16
C PHE A 160 -21.25 -4.27 7.91
N PRO A 161 -20.50 -4.65 8.97
CA PRO A 161 -20.88 -5.79 9.80
C PRO A 161 -22.24 -5.55 10.44
N GLU A 162 -23.01 -6.62 10.58
CA GLU A 162 -24.30 -6.56 11.28
C GLU A 162 -24.12 -6.23 12.76
N VAL A 163 -25.20 -5.77 13.39
CA VAL A 163 -25.24 -5.65 14.86
C VAL A 163 -25.52 -7.03 15.45
N PRO A 164 -24.80 -7.46 16.50
CA PRO A 164 -25.07 -8.75 17.13
C PRO A 164 -26.55 -8.88 17.56
N PRO A 165 -27.25 -9.97 17.21
CA PRO A 165 -28.67 -10.14 17.57
C PRO A 165 -28.94 -10.06 19.07
N ALA A 166 -27.98 -10.49 19.90
CA ALA A 166 -28.06 -10.38 21.35
C ALA A 166 -28.21 -8.92 21.82
N VAL A 167 -27.58 -7.96 21.13
CA VAL A 167 -27.77 -6.52 21.39
C VAL A 167 -29.17 -6.11 20.97
N LEU A 168 -29.59 -6.40 19.74
CA LEU A 168 -30.89 -5.98 19.21
C LEU A 168 -32.09 -6.57 19.97
N SER A 169 -31.90 -7.71 20.64
CA SER A 169 -32.94 -8.38 21.42
C SER A 169 -33.26 -7.70 22.76
N LYS A 170 -32.45 -6.75 23.23
CA LYS A 170 -32.71 -6.07 24.50
C LYS A 170 -33.85 -5.06 24.37
N ALA A 171 -34.68 -4.97 25.40
CA ALA A 171 -35.91 -4.19 25.39
C ALA A 171 -35.65 -2.68 25.42
N THR A 172 -34.56 -2.25 26.09
CA THR A 172 -34.24 -0.83 26.28
C THR A 172 -32.85 -0.49 25.74
N VAL A 173 -32.65 0.77 25.33
CA VAL A 173 -31.34 1.24 24.84
C VAL A 173 -30.23 1.10 25.89
N PRO A 174 -30.44 1.39 27.19
CA PRO A 174 -29.42 1.13 28.21
C PRO A 174 -29.01 -0.34 28.28
N GLU A 175 -29.95 -1.29 28.18
CA GLU A 175 -29.61 -2.71 28.12
C GLU A 175 -28.86 -3.09 26.83
N GLN A 176 -29.19 -2.46 25.69
CA GLN A 176 -28.41 -2.62 24.46
C GLN A 176 -26.98 -2.10 24.62
N VAL A 177 -26.79 -0.96 25.30
CA VAL A 177 -25.48 -0.39 25.60
C VAL A 177 -24.65 -1.36 26.44
N GLU A 178 -25.21 -1.88 27.52
CA GLU A 178 -24.51 -2.85 28.39
C GLU A 178 -24.14 -4.14 27.64
N GLU A 179 -25.05 -4.66 26.80
CA GLU A 179 -24.73 -5.83 25.97
C GLU A 179 -23.63 -5.49 24.95
N MET A 180 -23.69 -4.33 24.29
CA MET A 180 -22.66 -3.88 23.34
C MET A 180 -21.29 -3.76 24.01
N LYS A 181 -21.21 -3.28 25.25
CA LYS A 181 -19.97 -3.25 26.04
C LYS A 181 -19.35 -4.65 26.18
N LEU A 182 -20.16 -5.71 26.38
CA LEU A 182 -19.66 -7.09 26.46
C LEU A 182 -19.05 -7.57 25.14
N TRP A 183 -19.62 -7.20 23.99
CA TRP A 183 -19.05 -7.51 22.67
C TRP A 183 -17.71 -6.80 22.43
N PHE A 184 -17.61 -5.53 22.82
CA PHE A 184 -16.35 -4.79 22.79
C PHE A 184 -15.32 -5.36 23.76
N LYS A 185 -15.75 -5.83 24.95
CA LYS A 185 -14.87 -6.52 25.90
C LYS A 185 -14.29 -7.80 25.31
N ALA A 186 -15.13 -8.62 24.67
CA ALA A 186 -14.71 -9.83 23.98
C ALA A 186 -13.70 -9.54 22.85
N PHE A 187 -13.99 -8.56 21.99
CA PHE A 187 -13.06 -8.12 20.96
C PHE A 187 -11.75 -7.60 21.55
N ASN A 188 -11.81 -6.77 22.60
CA ASN A 188 -10.61 -6.21 23.21
C ASN A 188 -9.73 -7.29 23.85
N ALA A 189 -10.35 -8.26 24.54
CA ALA A 189 -9.66 -9.39 25.14
C ALA A 189 -9.26 -10.49 24.13
N GLN A 190 -9.74 -10.41 22.87
CA GLN A 190 -9.64 -11.49 21.88
C GLN A 190 -10.24 -12.81 22.38
N ASP A 191 -11.25 -12.72 23.26
CA ASP A 191 -11.95 -13.86 23.85
C ASP A 191 -13.33 -14.03 23.18
N HIS A 192 -13.47 -15.10 22.42
CA HIS A 192 -14.69 -15.44 21.68
C HIS A 192 -15.47 -16.59 22.31
N SER A 193 -15.16 -16.99 23.55
CA SER A 193 -15.81 -18.11 24.25
C SER A 193 -17.29 -17.86 24.57
N VAL A 194 -17.63 -16.63 24.94
CA VAL A 194 -18.98 -16.25 25.39
C VAL A 194 -19.66 -15.29 24.41
N ARG A 195 -18.89 -14.46 23.70
CA ARG A 195 -19.36 -13.55 22.66
C ARG A 195 -18.43 -13.68 21.46
N ASP A 196 -18.83 -14.49 20.49
CA ASP A 196 -18.03 -14.69 19.28
C ASP A 196 -18.06 -13.44 18.40
N TYR A 197 -17.14 -12.51 18.65
CA TYR A 197 -17.11 -11.20 18.00
C TYR A 197 -16.76 -11.27 16.51
N ARG A 198 -16.13 -12.36 16.03
CA ARG A 198 -15.48 -12.44 14.71
C ARG A 198 -16.41 -12.11 13.52
N PRO A 199 -17.70 -12.49 13.50
CA PRO A 199 -18.62 -12.11 12.43
C PRO A 199 -18.96 -10.60 12.41
N TYR A 200 -18.83 -9.93 13.56
CA TYR A 200 -19.32 -8.58 13.80
C TYR A 200 -18.19 -7.54 13.87
N PHE A 201 -16.95 -7.98 14.07
CA PHE A 201 -15.74 -7.16 14.10
C PHE A 201 -14.81 -7.62 12.98
N ARG A 202 -15.06 -7.14 11.76
CA ARG A 202 -14.37 -7.64 10.56
C ARG A 202 -13.14 -6.80 10.25
N ALA A 203 -12.00 -7.46 10.08
CA ALA A 203 -10.78 -6.84 9.61
C ALA A 203 -10.85 -6.56 8.09
N VAL A 204 -10.35 -5.40 7.71
CA VAL A 204 -10.23 -4.94 6.33
C VAL A 204 -8.81 -4.46 6.10
N LEU A 205 -8.17 -4.91 5.02
CA LEU A 205 -6.86 -4.43 4.60
C LEU A 205 -7.02 -3.35 3.53
N CYS A 206 -6.59 -2.13 3.82
CA CYS A 206 -6.51 -1.05 2.84
C CYS A 206 -5.10 -0.96 2.27
N TYR A 207 -5.00 -0.71 0.97
CA TYR A 207 -3.76 -0.70 0.21
C TYR A 207 -3.78 0.40 -0.83
N MET A 208 -2.58 0.84 -1.24
CA MET A 208 -2.39 1.72 -2.38
C MET A 208 -1.90 0.86 -3.54
N GLU A 209 -2.58 0.95 -4.68
CA GLU A 209 -2.10 0.37 -5.92
C GLU A 209 -1.78 1.45 -6.96
N GLY A 210 -0.76 1.21 -7.77
CA GLY A 210 -0.27 2.12 -8.80
C GLY A 210 0.09 1.39 -10.09
N GLY A 211 0.09 2.14 -11.19
CA GLY A 211 0.47 1.62 -12.50
C GLY A 211 0.54 2.70 -13.57
N TRP A 212 1.26 2.39 -14.63
CA TRP A 212 1.35 3.23 -15.82
C TRP A 212 0.08 3.07 -16.67
N THR A 213 -0.65 4.15 -16.91
CA THR A 213 -1.88 4.16 -17.70
C THR A 213 -1.69 4.79 -19.07
N THR A 214 -2.36 4.25 -20.08
CA THR A 214 -2.24 4.66 -21.48
C THR A 214 -3.08 5.91 -21.84
N ASN A 215 -4.09 6.27 -21.05
CA ASN A 215 -4.86 7.49 -21.28
C ASN A 215 -4.08 8.71 -20.77
N THR A 216 -3.47 9.47 -21.68
CA THR A 216 -2.64 10.65 -21.38
C THR A 216 -3.28 11.98 -21.76
N GLN A 217 -4.44 11.97 -22.43
CA GLN A 217 -5.08 13.19 -22.95
C GLN A 217 -6.07 13.81 -21.95
N LYS A 218 -6.67 13.01 -21.06
CA LYS A 218 -7.60 13.48 -20.04
C LYS A 218 -7.12 13.04 -18.67
N LEU A 219 -7.18 13.97 -17.72
CA LEU A 219 -6.96 13.64 -16.32
C LEU A 219 -8.20 12.91 -15.79
N GLU A 220 -8.04 11.62 -15.50
CA GLU A 220 -9.07 10.85 -14.79
C GLU A 220 -8.76 10.89 -13.29
N GLU A 221 -9.76 11.18 -12.47
CA GLU A 221 -9.59 11.10 -11.01
C GLU A 221 -9.24 9.65 -10.63
N PRO A 222 -8.11 9.42 -9.94
CA PRO A 222 -7.60 8.08 -9.66
C PRO A 222 -8.57 7.22 -8.84
N PHE A 223 -9.27 7.84 -7.90
CA PHE A 223 -10.32 7.24 -7.08
C PHE A 223 -11.18 8.32 -6.42
N PHE A 224 -12.40 7.97 -6.03
CA PHE A 224 -13.28 8.90 -5.34
C PHE A 224 -12.77 9.24 -3.92
N SER A 225 -12.69 10.53 -3.60
CA SER A 225 -12.49 11.06 -2.25
C SER A 225 -13.67 11.96 -1.89
N ASP A 226 -14.14 11.85 -0.64
CA ASP A 226 -15.32 12.56 -0.17
C ASP A 226 -15.13 14.08 -0.04
N ARG A 227 -13.87 14.52 -0.02
CA ARG A 227 -13.46 15.90 0.32
C ARG A 227 -12.42 16.50 -0.62
N HIS A 228 -11.67 15.68 -1.36
CA HIS A 228 -10.56 16.11 -2.20
C HIS A 228 -10.70 15.59 -3.62
N PHE A 229 -10.15 16.34 -4.56
CA PHE A 229 -10.13 16.00 -5.98
C PHE A 229 -8.84 16.55 -6.59
N ILE A 230 -8.41 16.05 -7.73
CA ILE A 230 -7.29 16.64 -8.44
C ILE A 230 -7.76 17.94 -9.09
N ASP A 231 -7.22 19.06 -8.61
CA ASP A 231 -7.56 20.39 -9.13
C ASP A 231 -6.74 20.69 -10.40
N ALA A 232 -7.06 20.00 -11.50
CA ALA A 232 -6.54 20.27 -12.82
C ALA A 232 -7.50 19.83 -13.93
N SER A 233 -7.49 20.56 -15.03
CA SER A 233 -8.31 20.30 -16.23
C SER A 233 -7.67 19.27 -17.17
N SER A 234 -6.35 19.13 -17.09
CA SER A 234 -5.54 18.22 -17.89
C SER A 234 -4.28 17.83 -17.13
N TRP A 235 -3.58 16.81 -17.64
CA TRP A 235 -2.28 16.42 -17.10
C TRP A 235 -1.24 17.55 -17.16
N PHE A 236 -1.17 18.30 -18.27
CA PHE A 236 -0.25 19.44 -18.41
C PHE A 236 -0.56 20.57 -17.41
N ASP A 237 -1.85 20.88 -17.19
CA ASP A 237 -2.27 21.84 -16.17
C ASP A 237 -1.83 21.39 -14.77
N LEU A 238 -1.97 20.09 -14.46
CA LEU A 238 -1.46 19.53 -13.20
C LEU A 238 0.06 19.69 -13.08
N GLN A 239 0.81 19.41 -14.14
CA GLN A 239 2.27 19.57 -14.14
C GLN A 239 2.69 21.02 -13.94
N ASP A 240 2.07 21.97 -14.61
CA ASP A 240 2.40 23.39 -14.46
C ASP A 240 2.07 23.89 -13.05
N LYS A 241 0.92 23.49 -12.48
CA LYS A 241 0.57 23.77 -11.09
C LYS A 241 1.58 23.18 -10.11
N VAL A 242 2.00 21.92 -10.32
CA VAL A 242 3.03 21.28 -9.48
C VAL A 242 4.38 21.96 -9.64
N ARG A 243 4.82 22.29 -10.86
CA ARG A 243 6.08 23.00 -11.11
C ARG A 243 6.07 24.36 -10.45
N PHE A 244 4.99 25.12 -10.60
CA PHE A 244 4.82 26.41 -9.95
C PHE A 244 4.86 26.29 -8.42
N ALA A 245 4.12 25.34 -7.84
CA ALA A 245 4.11 25.10 -6.40
C ALA A 245 5.49 24.69 -5.87
N SER A 246 6.19 23.79 -6.57
CA SER A 246 7.55 23.36 -6.21
C SER A 246 8.57 24.48 -6.33
N TYR A 247 8.44 25.37 -7.32
CA TYR A 247 9.36 26.50 -7.52
C TYR A 247 9.10 27.65 -6.53
N SER A 248 7.84 27.92 -6.20
CA SER A 248 7.44 29.00 -5.29
C SER A 248 7.40 28.60 -3.82
N GLY A 249 7.40 27.30 -3.51
CA GLY A 249 7.07 26.78 -2.17
C GLY A 249 5.57 26.90 -1.83
N GLY A 250 4.73 27.35 -2.76
CA GLY A 250 3.28 27.48 -2.58
C GLY A 250 2.57 26.14 -2.42
N LYS A 251 1.35 26.17 -1.87
CA LYS A 251 0.49 24.98 -1.75
C LYS A 251 -0.96 25.27 -2.15
N SER A 252 -1.66 24.22 -2.59
CA SER A 252 -3.12 24.24 -2.60
C SER A 252 -3.62 24.18 -1.15
N ASN A 253 -4.48 25.12 -0.73
CA ASN A 253 -5.05 25.13 0.62
C ASN A 253 -5.90 23.90 0.92
N LEU A 254 -6.48 23.29 -0.13
CA LEU A 254 -7.24 22.06 -0.06
C LEU A 254 -6.37 20.83 -0.41
N GLU A 255 -5.06 20.98 -0.58
CA GLU A 255 -4.15 19.85 -0.77
C GLU A 255 -4.51 18.96 -1.98
N ASN A 256 -4.97 19.61 -3.05
CA ASN A 256 -5.51 18.98 -4.27
C ASN A 256 -4.47 18.82 -5.41
N PHE A 257 -3.19 19.10 -5.16
CA PHE A 257 -2.11 19.05 -6.16
C PHE A 257 -1.27 17.77 -6.04
N ALA A 258 -1.67 16.72 -6.74
CA ALA A 258 -0.87 15.50 -6.89
C ALA A 258 0.29 15.69 -7.88
N TYR A 259 1.46 15.11 -7.60
CA TYR A 259 2.52 14.93 -8.59
C TYR A 259 2.45 13.52 -9.14
N LEU A 260 2.02 13.40 -10.40
CA LEU A 260 1.86 12.14 -11.12
C LEU A 260 2.83 12.12 -12.30
N PRO A 261 3.93 11.35 -12.23
CA PRO A 261 4.95 11.34 -13.27
C PRO A 261 4.42 10.76 -14.60
N THR A 262 5.12 11.09 -15.68
CA THR A 262 4.88 10.54 -17.01
C THR A 262 6.15 9.92 -17.55
N THR A 263 5.99 8.87 -18.34
CA THR A 263 7.09 8.16 -18.99
C THR A 263 6.79 7.94 -20.46
N ILE A 264 7.84 7.64 -21.23
CA ILE A 264 7.75 7.17 -22.60
C ILE A 264 7.88 5.65 -22.54
N MET A 265 6.81 4.94 -22.88
CA MET A 265 6.79 3.47 -22.84
C MET A 265 7.43 2.85 -24.08
N ASN A 266 7.32 3.53 -25.22
CA ASN A 266 7.82 3.06 -26.50
C ASN A 266 8.03 4.21 -27.49
N VAL A 267 8.76 3.97 -28.57
CA VAL A 267 8.94 4.89 -29.69
C VAL A 267 8.65 4.16 -31.00
N VAL A 268 7.56 4.53 -31.67
CA VAL A 268 7.11 3.92 -32.93
C VAL A 268 7.26 4.94 -34.05
N ASN A 269 8.16 4.68 -35.00
CA ASN A 269 8.42 5.56 -36.15
C ASN A 269 8.71 7.03 -35.78
N GLY A 270 9.45 7.25 -34.69
CA GLY A 270 9.77 8.59 -34.17
C GLY A 270 8.64 9.25 -33.36
N THR A 271 7.53 8.55 -33.15
CA THR A 271 6.43 9.02 -32.29
C THR A 271 6.53 8.35 -30.91
N PRO A 272 6.69 9.11 -29.81
CA PRO A 272 6.67 8.56 -28.47
C PRO A 272 5.27 8.12 -28.06
N GLU A 273 5.17 6.95 -27.46
CA GLU A 273 3.98 6.47 -26.76
C GLU A 273 4.14 6.78 -25.26
N TYR A 274 3.32 7.70 -24.75
CA TYR A 274 3.39 8.12 -23.35
C TYR A 274 2.49 7.27 -22.45
N ALA A 275 2.90 7.14 -21.19
CA ALA A 275 2.03 6.70 -20.11
C ALA A 275 2.14 7.63 -18.91
N GLN A 276 1.06 7.69 -18.13
CA GLN A 276 0.99 8.46 -16.89
C GLN A 276 0.92 7.51 -15.69
N TRP A 277 1.66 7.80 -14.64
CA TRP A 277 1.50 7.07 -13.39
C TRP A 277 0.22 7.48 -12.71
N ASN A 278 -0.65 6.51 -12.44
CA ASN A 278 -1.86 6.71 -11.65
C ASN A 278 -1.88 5.72 -10.48
N TYR A 279 -2.60 6.09 -9.43
CA TYR A 279 -2.75 5.28 -8.22
C TYR A 279 -4.22 5.14 -7.84
N ARG A 280 -4.58 4.25 -6.92
CA ARG A 280 -5.83 4.33 -6.14
C ARG A 280 -5.61 3.75 -4.75
N ILE A 281 -6.37 4.26 -3.79
CA ILE A 281 -6.47 3.66 -2.46
C ILE A 281 -7.81 2.95 -2.37
N ILE A 282 -7.77 1.66 -2.04
CA ILE A 282 -8.95 0.81 -1.93
C ILE A 282 -8.69 -0.24 -0.85
N CYS A 283 -9.73 -0.98 -0.45
CA CYS A 283 -9.66 -1.91 0.65
C CYS A 283 -10.21 -3.30 0.29
N HIS A 284 -9.84 -4.29 1.09
CA HIS A 284 -10.24 -5.69 0.93
C HIS A 284 -10.72 -6.25 2.28
N PRO A 285 -11.99 -6.68 2.39
CA PRO A 285 -12.44 -7.36 3.61
C PRO A 285 -11.79 -8.74 3.69
N LEU A 286 -11.05 -8.99 4.77
CA LEU A 286 -10.31 -10.25 4.92
C LEU A 286 -11.29 -11.43 5.02
N LYS A 287 -10.88 -12.58 4.46
CA LYS A 287 -11.67 -13.81 4.53
C LYS A 287 -11.78 -14.34 5.96
N ASN A 288 -10.67 -14.29 6.70
CA ASN A 288 -10.56 -14.82 8.06
C ASN A 288 -10.41 -13.70 9.09
N ASP A 289 -10.69 -14.02 10.35
CA ASP A 289 -10.36 -13.14 11.47
C ASP A 289 -8.84 -12.95 11.54
N LEU A 290 -8.40 -11.72 11.81
CA LEU A 290 -6.99 -11.41 12.04
C LEU A 290 -6.81 -11.17 13.54
N PRO A 291 -6.10 -12.05 14.27
CA PRO A 291 -5.84 -11.83 15.68
C PRO A 291 -5.00 -10.57 15.91
N LYS A 292 -5.34 -9.77 16.92
CA LYS A 292 -4.53 -8.58 17.29
C LYS A 292 -3.07 -8.92 17.62
N ALA A 293 -2.79 -10.15 18.07
CA ALA A 293 -1.44 -10.64 18.32
C ALA A 293 -0.57 -10.74 17.05
N ALA A 294 -1.17 -10.75 15.85
CA ALA A 294 -0.45 -10.67 14.59
C ALA A 294 0.12 -9.26 14.32
N LEU A 295 -0.41 -8.23 14.97
CA LEU A 295 -0.02 -6.83 14.77
C LEU A 295 1.02 -6.45 15.82
N GLU A 296 2.27 -6.29 15.37
CA GLU A 296 3.38 -5.90 16.22
C GLU A 296 3.65 -4.42 16.06
N ILE A 297 3.71 -3.69 17.17
CA ILE A 297 4.10 -2.28 17.14
C ILE A 297 5.58 -2.14 16.73
N ILE A 298 5.87 -1.17 15.88
CA ILE A 298 7.22 -0.78 15.52
C ILE A 298 7.66 0.34 16.46
N ASP A 299 8.81 0.17 17.11
CA ASP A 299 9.40 1.22 17.93
C ASP A 299 10.09 2.27 17.05
N ASP A 300 9.30 3.19 16.51
CA ASP A 300 9.77 4.36 15.78
C ASP A 300 10.25 5.43 16.79
N LEU A 301 11.58 5.48 17.00
CA LEU A 301 12.18 6.38 18.00
C LEU A 301 11.98 7.87 17.68
N SER A 302 12.01 8.26 16.41
CA SER A 302 11.87 9.68 16.01
C SER A 302 10.58 10.33 16.57
N PRO A 303 9.37 9.82 16.29
CA PRO A 303 8.14 10.39 16.85
C PRO A 303 8.06 10.27 18.38
N ARG A 304 8.63 9.20 18.97
CA ARG A 304 8.66 9.04 20.44
C ARG A 304 9.55 10.07 21.13
N MET A 305 10.77 10.26 20.63
CA MET A 305 11.74 11.22 21.17
C MET A 305 11.24 12.66 21.00
N ARG A 306 10.69 12.99 19.82
CA ARG A 306 10.11 14.30 19.56
C ARG A 306 8.98 14.66 20.53
N ARG A 307 8.12 13.70 20.87
CA ARG A 307 6.95 13.93 21.75
C ARG A 307 7.18 13.53 23.20
N ASN A 308 8.38 13.06 23.54
CA ASN A 308 8.72 12.49 24.85
C ASN A 308 7.68 11.42 25.30
N LEU A 309 7.36 10.48 24.42
CA LEU A 309 6.35 9.45 24.67
C LEU A 309 6.97 8.13 25.16
N PRO A 310 6.57 7.63 26.35
CA PRO A 310 6.90 6.26 26.74
C PRO A 310 6.18 5.26 25.83
N MET A 311 6.72 4.05 25.69
CA MET A 311 6.19 3.02 24.77
C MET A 311 4.71 2.71 25.02
N SER A 312 4.26 2.67 26.28
CA SER A 312 2.86 2.43 26.65
C SER A 312 1.90 3.48 26.09
N ARG A 313 2.29 4.76 26.12
CA ARG A 313 1.49 5.84 25.52
C ARG A 313 1.66 5.92 24.01
N PHE A 314 2.84 5.58 23.50
CA PHE A 314 3.09 5.56 22.06
C PHE A 314 2.16 4.56 21.36
N SER A 315 2.01 3.35 21.90
CA SER A 315 1.09 2.33 21.36
C SER A 315 -0.39 2.75 21.33
N GLU A 316 -0.77 3.69 22.19
CA GLU A 316 -2.11 4.26 22.30
C GLU A 316 -2.26 5.58 21.53
N SER A 317 -1.27 5.97 20.72
CA SER A 317 -1.30 7.23 19.97
C SER A 317 -1.48 7.01 18.46
N ARG A 318 -2.00 8.00 17.72
CA ARG A 318 -2.09 7.94 16.25
C ARG A 318 -0.70 7.96 15.54
N LEU A 319 0.38 8.07 16.31
CA LEU A 319 1.76 7.98 15.82
C LEU A 319 2.25 6.53 15.69
N ALA A 320 1.57 5.57 16.34
CA ALA A 320 1.97 4.17 16.31
C ALA A 320 1.82 3.56 14.92
N ARG A 321 2.90 2.93 14.46
CA ARG A 321 2.96 2.09 13.27
C ARG A 321 3.11 0.63 13.69
N TYR A 322 2.60 -0.27 12.86
CA TYR A 322 2.59 -1.70 13.10
C TYR A 322 3.23 -2.44 11.92
N ARG A 323 3.72 -3.65 12.18
CA ARG A 323 4.01 -4.65 11.16
C ARG A 323 3.19 -5.89 11.42
N LEU A 324 2.83 -6.61 10.37
CA LEU A 324 2.30 -7.96 10.52
C LEU A 324 3.45 -8.90 10.84
N ARG A 325 3.29 -9.65 11.94
CA ARG A 325 4.15 -10.78 12.25
C ARG A 325 4.02 -11.80 11.13
N ARG A 326 5.09 -12.55 10.93
CA ARG A 326 5.11 -13.61 9.92
C ARG A 326 4.20 -14.78 10.28
N GLU A 327 4.06 -15.07 11.58
CA GLU A 327 3.20 -16.10 12.15
C GLU A 327 2.52 -15.56 13.42
N VAL A 328 1.30 -16.03 13.71
CA VAL A 328 0.62 -15.70 14.98
C VAL A 328 1.23 -16.55 16.09
N PRO A 329 1.71 -15.97 17.20
CA PRO A 329 2.28 -16.75 18.29
C PRO A 329 1.26 -17.74 18.85
N ARG A 330 1.62 -19.03 18.88
CA ARG A 330 0.88 -20.02 19.68
C ARG A 330 1.20 -19.79 21.16
N ALA A 331 0.21 -19.99 22.02
CA ALA A 331 0.27 -19.66 23.44
C ALA A 331 1.61 -20.11 24.09
N VAL A 332 2.22 -19.19 24.85
CA VAL A 332 3.42 -19.35 25.71
C VAL A 332 4.81 -19.20 25.06
N GLN A 333 4.98 -19.01 23.74
CA GLN A 333 6.34 -18.99 23.18
C GLN A 333 6.88 -17.63 22.74
N ARG A 334 8.10 -17.33 23.23
CA ARG A 334 8.90 -16.14 22.96
C ARG A 334 9.35 -16.10 21.49
N TYR A 335 9.13 -14.92 20.91
CA TYR A 335 9.81 -14.26 19.79
C TYR A 335 10.88 -15.03 19.04
N VAL A 336 10.59 -15.34 17.78
CA VAL A 336 11.61 -15.64 16.76
C VAL A 336 11.18 -15.03 15.43
N SER A 337 11.93 -14.03 14.97
CA SER A 337 11.83 -13.54 13.60
C SER A 337 12.46 -14.60 12.69
N LYS A 338 11.65 -15.41 12.01
CA LYS A 338 12.16 -16.30 10.96
C LYS A 338 12.59 -15.46 9.76
N PRO A 339 13.87 -15.46 9.37
CA PRO A 339 14.28 -14.79 8.15
C PRO A 339 13.72 -15.56 6.94
N TYR A 340 13.32 -14.85 5.88
CA TYR A 340 12.98 -15.34 4.53
C TYR A 340 11.73 -16.23 4.32
N GLY A 341 10.77 -15.75 3.51
CA GLY A 341 9.67 -16.56 2.91
C GLY A 341 8.25 -16.03 3.15
N TRP A 342 7.26 -16.76 2.61
CA TRP A 342 5.82 -16.40 2.63
C TRP A 342 5.26 -16.31 4.06
N GLY A 343 4.60 -15.21 4.41
CA GLY A 343 4.00 -14.94 5.72
C GLY A 343 2.55 -14.45 5.67
N ILE A 344 2.01 -14.02 6.82
CA ILE A 344 0.63 -13.51 6.94
C ILE A 344 0.36 -12.38 5.94
N LEU A 345 1.25 -11.39 5.82
CA LEU A 345 1.05 -10.30 4.86
C LEU A 345 0.97 -10.80 3.41
N ASP A 346 1.75 -11.82 3.04
CA ASP A 346 1.69 -12.43 1.71
C ASP A 346 0.35 -13.12 1.47
N GLU A 347 -0.18 -13.82 2.47
CA GLU A 347 -1.53 -14.42 2.40
C GLU A 347 -2.60 -13.36 2.21
N LEU A 348 -2.57 -12.28 3.01
CA LEU A 348 -3.57 -11.22 2.95
C LEU A 348 -3.50 -10.46 1.62
N MET A 349 -2.31 -10.13 1.12
CA MET A 349 -2.15 -9.45 -0.16
C MET A 349 -2.56 -10.36 -1.33
N TYR A 350 -2.31 -11.67 -1.24
CA TYR A 350 -2.74 -12.62 -2.28
C TYR A 350 -4.26 -12.79 -2.35
N GLU A 351 -5.02 -12.44 -1.31
CA GLU A 351 -6.49 -12.37 -1.40
C GLU A 351 -6.97 -11.24 -2.33
N ILE A 352 -6.12 -10.23 -2.57
CA ILE A 352 -6.48 -8.99 -3.26
C ILE A 352 -6.26 -9.12 -4.77
N PRO A 353 -7.29 -8.92 -5.61
CA PRO A 353 -7.12 -8.85 -7.05
C PRO A 353 -6.51 -7.52 -7.49
N GLY A 354 -5.78 -7.54 -8.59
CA GLY A 354 -5.30 -6.37 -9.32
C GLY A 354 -6.42 -5.65 -10.09
N LYS A 355 -6.05 -5.02 -11.22
CA LYS A 355 -6.97 -4.21 -12.03
C LYS A 355 -8.09 -4.99 -12.73
N ASP A 356 -7.95 -6.30 -12.87
CA ASP A 356 -9.01 -7.15 -13.45
C ASP A 356 -10.14 -7.49 -12.44
N ASN A 357 -10.04 -7.02 -11.19
CA ASN A 357 -10.95 -7.29 -10.07
C ASN A 357 -11.16 -8.80 -9.79
N TYR A 358 -12.17 -9.15 -8.99
CA TYR A 358 -12.43 -10.53 -8.60
C TYR A 358 -12.91 -11.38 -9.79
N GLY A 359 -12.53 -12.67 -9.78
CA GLY A 359 -13.01 -13.68 -10.72
C GLY A 359 -12.09 -13.91 -11.92
N THR A 360 -11.02 -13.13 -12.05
CA THR A 360 -10.03 -13.29 -13.12
C THR A 360 -8.88 -14.20 -12.66
N THR A 361 -8.47 -15.11 -13.55
CA THR A 361 -7.27 -15.93 -13.36
C THR A 361 -6.31 -15.67 -14.51
N VAL A 362 -5.12 -15.19 -14.19
CA VAL A 362 -4.02 -15.01 -15.13
C VAL A 362 -2.89 -15.94 -14.71
N THR A 363 -2.27 -16.59 -15.68
CA THR A 363 -1.07 -17.41 -15.49
C THR A 363 0.07 -16.72 -16.25
N ASP A 364 1.27 -16.77 -15.68
CA ASP A 364 2.46 -16.18 -16.26
C ASP A 364 3.40 -17.28 -16.72
N ASP A 365 3.43 -17.45 -18.04
CA ASP A 365 4.28 -18.40 -18.78
C ASP A 365 5.32 -17.64 -19.64
N ALA A 366 5.57 -16.37 -19.33
CA ALA A 366 6.52 -15.57 -20.08
C ALA A 366 7.91 -16.20 -20.07
N LEU A 367 8.64 -15.99 -21.16
CA LEU A 367 10.00 -16.53 -21.34
C LEU A 367 10.09 -18.06 -21.30
N GLY A 368 8.97 -18.78 -21.44
CA GLY A 368 8.94 -20.24 -21.42
C GLY A 368 8.99 -20.85 -20.02
N GLN A 369 8.81 -20.04 -18.97
CA GLN A 369 8.78 -20.50 -17.58
C GLN A 369 7.42 -20.19 -16.95
N THR A 370 6.69 -21.22 -16.58
CA THR A 370 5.47 -21.07 -15.77
C THR A 370 5.83 -20.73 -14.33
N VAL A 371 5.14 -19.73 -13.77
CA VAL A 371 5.25 -19.38 -12.35
C VAL A 371 4.23 -20.13 -11.50
N TYR A 372 4.67 -20.63 -10.36
CA TYR A 372 3.91 -21.46 -9.42
C TYR A 372 3.79 -20.80 -8.05
N HIS A 373 2.82 -21.27 -7.28
CA HIS A 373 2.58 -20.82 -5.92
C HIS A 373 3.69 -21.28 -4.97
N VAL A 374 4.23 -20.38 -4.14
CA VAL A 374 5.39 -20.67 -3.26
C VAL A 374 5.12 -21.81 -2.27
N LYS A 375 3.90 -21.90 -1.74
CA LYS A 375 3.49 -22.99 -0.84
C LYS A 375 3.10 -24.30 -1.54
N ASN A 376 2.91 -24.27 -2.87
CA ASN A 376 2.49 -25.44 -3.63
C ASN A 376 3.03 -25.32 -5.06
N ALA A 377 4.22 -25.86 -5.29
CA ALA A 377 4.93 -25.81 -6.56
C ALA A 377 4.23 -26.57 -7.71
N SER A 378 3.14 -27.29 -7.44
CA SER A 378 2.31 -27.93 -8.47
C SER A 378 1.11 -27.09 -8.91
N LEU A 379 0.84 -25.97 -8.23
CA LEU A 379 -0.27 -25.07 -8.53
C LEU A 379 0.25 -23.83 -9.28
N PRO A 380 -0.12 -23.63 -10.56
CA PRO A 380 0.16 -22.38 -11.26
C PRO A 380 -0.36 -21.19 -10.46
N LEU A 381 0.46 -20.16 -10.32
CA LEU A 381 0.11 -18.99 -9.52
C LEU A 381 -0.87 -18.12 -10.29
N ASN A 382 -1.97 -17.70 -9.64
CA ASN A 382 -2.85 -16.70 -10.22
C ASN A 382 -2.18 -15.32 -10.10
N THR A 383 -1.54 -14.86 -11.18
CA THR A 383 -0.84 -13.57 -11.20
C THR A 383 -1.78 -12.38 -11.30
N ALA A 384 -3.08 -12.57 -11.46
CA ALA A 384 -4.08 -11.49 -11.34
C ALA A 384 -4.22 -10.95 -9.91
N HIS A 385 -3.65 -11.66 -8.92
CA HIS A 385 -3.65 -11.28 -7.51
C HIS A 385 -2.29 -10.74 -7.07
N TYR A 386 -2.29 -9.85 -6.08
CA TYR A 386 -1.08 -9.21 -5.60
C TYR A 386 -0.17 -10.18 -4.87
N GLN A 387 1.06 -10.32 -5.37
CA GLN A 387 2.09 -11.17 -4.80
C GLN A 387 3.48 -10.56 -5.01
N ARG A 388 4.42 -10.90 -4.13
CA ARG A 388 5.82 -10.47 -4.25
C ARG A 388 6.80 -11.63 -4.44
N LEU A 389 6.34 -12.87 -4.25
CA LEU A 389 7.13 -14.10 -4.37
C LEU A 389 6.42 -15.08 -5.30
N TYR A 390 7.20 -15.80 -6.10
CA TYR A 390 6.72 -16.91 -6.92
C TYR A 390 7.76 -18.02 -6.99
N HIS A 391 7.32 -19.23 -7.35
CA HIS A 391 8.18 -20.39 -7.54
C HIS A 391 8.33 -20.71 -9.04
N VAL A 392 9.52 -21.14 -9.46
CA VAL A 392 9.78 -21.65 -10.82
C VAL A 392 10.37 -23.06 -10.76
N ILE A 393 10.12 -23.89 -11.78
CA ILE A 393 10.62 -25.27 -11.81
C ILE A 393 12.12 -25.31 -12.09
N GLU A 394 12.54 -24.53 -13.08
CA GLU A 394 13.94 -24.38 -13.45
C GLU A 394 14.67 -23.55 -12.41
N LYS A 395 15.88 -23.97 -12.06
CA LYS A 395 16.72 -23.22 -11.13
C LYS A 395 17.35 -22.04 -11.85
N ASP A 396 17.51 -20.93 -11.14
CA ASP A 396 18.33 -19.83 -11.63
C ASP A 396 19.84 -20.18 -11.55
N ALA A 397 20.69 -19.25 -12.02
CA ALA A 397 22.15 -19.43 -11.99
C ALA A 397 22.72 -19.53 -10.56
N MET A 398 21.95 -19.12 -9.55
CA MET A 398 22.24 -19.22 -8.12
C MET A 398 21.38 -20.32 -7.47
N GLY A 399 20.96 -21.32 -8.26
CA GLY A 399 20.26 -22.52 -7.80
C GLY A 399 18.90 -22.30 -7.14
N ASN A 400 18.39 -21.07 -7.10
CA ASN A 400 17.14 -20.73 -6.43
C ASN A 400 15.94 -21.06 -7.31
N ARG A 401 14.85 -21.43 -6.65
CA ARG A 401 13.52 -21.64 -7.28
C ARG A 401 12.47 -20.65 -6.82
N VAL A 402 12.71 -19.95 -5.71
CA VAL A 402 11.81 -18.90 -5.22
C VAL A 402 12.38 -17.56 -5.63
N VAL A 403 11.60 -16.79 -6.38
CA VAL A 403 12.02 -15.51 -6.95
C VAL A 403 11.21 -14.38 -6.32
N HIS A 404 11.90 -13.31 -5.98
CA HIS A 404 11.30 -12.06 -5.51
C HIS A 404 11.00 -11.14 -6.70
N ARG A 405 9.82 -10.51 -6.69
CA ARG A 405 9.51 -9.42 -7.62
C ARG A 405 10.20 -8.13 -7.15
N GLY A 406 10.68 -7.32 -8.10
CA GLY A 406 11.28 -6.00 -7.80
C GLY A 406 12.75 -6.03 -7.39
N PHE A 407 13.52 -7.04 -7.82
CA PHE A 407 14.96 -7.26 -7.60
C PHE A 407 15.37 -7.44 -6.12
N SER A 408 15.05 -6.50 -5.24
CA SER A 408 15.37 -6.54 -3.80
C SER A 408 14.34 -5.81 -2.93
N ASP A 409 13.12 -5.61 -3.44
CA ASP A 409 12.07 -4.88 -2.74
C ASP A 409 11.15 -5.83 -1.95
N PRO A 410 11.30 -5.94 -0.62
CA PRO A 410 10.42 -6.79 0.18
C PRO A 410 9.00 -6.23 0.26
N ASN A 411 8.75 -4.97 -0.09
CA ASN A 411 7.48 -4.31 0.14
C ASN A 411 6.60 -4.22 -1.12
N LEU A 412 7.12 -4.64 -2.26
CA LEU A 412 6.45 -4.51 -3.55
C LEU A 412 5.61 -5.75 -3.90
N PHE A 413 4.30 -5.59 -3.90
CA PHE A 413 3.39 -6.60 -4.44
C PHE A 413 3.02 -6.24 -5.87
N ALA A 414 2.97 -7.21 -6.77
CA ALA A 414 2.60 -6.99 -8.17
C ALA A 414 1.45 -7.92 -8.57
N ALA A 415 0.58 -7.41 -9.44
CA ALA A 415 -0.49 -8.16 -10.09
C ALA A 415 -0.47 -7.88 -11.60
N GLN A 416 -0.55 -8.94 -12.40
CA GLN A 416 -0.77 -8.85 -13.83
C GLN A 416 -2.21 -8.44 -14.13
N THR A 417 -2.40 -7.84 -15.30
CA THR A 417 -3.72 -7.39 -15.75
C THR A 417 -3.89 -7.57 -17.25
N SER A 418 -5.08 -7.94 -17.66
CA SER A 418 -5.48 -7.98 -19.08
C SER A 418 -5.92 -6.62 -19.60
N ASP A 419 -6.32 -5.70 -18.71
CA ASP A 419 -6.82 -4.37 -19.08
C ASP A 419 -5.81 -3.50 -19.87
N HIS A 420 -6.19 -3.11 -21.08
CA HIS A 420 -5.37 -2.30 -22.01
C HIS A 420 -5.19 -0.83 -21.58
N LYS A 421 -5.94 -0.37 -20.56
CA LYS A 421 -5.69 0.94 -19.95
C LYS A 421 -4.39 0.97 -19.16
N ILE A 422 -3.84 -0.19 -18.78
CA ILE A 422 -2.50 -0.31 -18.22
C ILE A 422 -1.48 -0.49 -19.35
N ALA A 423 -0.43 0.30 -19.31
CA ALA A 423 0.64 0.27 -20.28
C ALA A 423 1.40 -1.07 -20.16
N GLY A 424 1.57 -1.74 -21.29
CA GLY A 424 2.30 -3.00 -21.38
C GLY A 424 3.72 -2.79 -21.86
N LEU A 425 4.63 -3.65 -21.41
CA LEU A 425 5.95 -3.78 -22.00
C LEU A 425 5.98 -5.03 -22.88
N THR A 426 6.54 -4.87 -24.08
CA THR A 426 6.67 -5.95 -25.06
C THR A 426 8.13 -6.28 -25.26
N ILE A 427 8.47 -7.56 -25.14
CA ILE A 427 9.80 -8.06 -25.47
C ILE A 427 9.71 -9.08 -26.61
N GLN A 428 10.78 -9.17 -27.39
CA GLN A 428 10.97 -10.24 -28.36
C GLN A 428 11.80 -11.34 -27.71
N ASN A 429 11.21 -12.52 -27.53
CA ASN A 429 11.90 -13.70 -27.01
C ASN A 429 12.20 -14.64 -28.19
N CYS A 430 13.48 -14.89 -28.45
CA CYS A 430 13.91 -15.78 -29.53
C CYS A 430 14.50 -17.06 -28.94
N ASN A 431 14.03 -18.22 -29.39
CA ASN A 431 14.67 -19.47 -29.01
C ASN A 431 16.06 -19.61 -29.69
N HIS A 432 16.91 -20.47 -29.14
CA HIS A 432 18.22 -20.78 -29.71
C HIS A 432 18.17 -21.75 -30.91
N ALA A 433 17.01 -21.89 -31.58
CA ALA A 433 16.89 -22.74 -32.76
C ALA A 433 17.58 -22.11 -33.99
N HIS A 434 17.86 -22.92 -35.01
CA HIS A 434 18.38 -22.47 -36.29
C HIS A 434 17.43 -22.89 -37.41
N PRO A 435 16.62 -21.97 -37.99
CA PRO A 435 16.55 -20.53 -37.71
C PRO A 435 15.89 -20.19 -36.36
N PRO A 436 16.21 -19.03 -35.74
CA PRO A 436 15.60 -18.62 -34.49
C PRO A 436 14.11 -18.35 -34.69
N VAL A 437 13.27 -18.95 -33.84
CA VAL A 437 11.85 -18.66 -33.77
C VAL A 437 11.65 -17.64 -32.66
N CYS A 438 11.22 -16.44 -33.05
CA CYS A 438 10.98 -15.34 -32.13
C CYS A 438 9.48 -15.17 -31.87
N THR A 439 9.10 -15.03 -30.61
CA THR A 439 7.76 -14.68 -30.16
C THR A 439 7.78 -13.34 -29.44
N PHE A 440 6.71 -12.56 -29.59
CA PHE A 440 6.54 -11.34 -28.82
C PHE A 440 5.69 -11.63 -27.59
N VAL A 441 6.17 -11.19 -26.44
CA VAL A 441 5.46 -11.33 -25.16
C VAL A 441 5.17 -9.93 -24.63
N THR A 442 3.90 -9.62 -24.41
CA THR A 442 3.46 -8.37 -23.79
C THR A 442 2.91 -8.66 -22.40
N GLN A 443 3.44 -7.99 -21.39
CA GLN A 443 2.90 -8.07 -20.03
C GLN A 443 2.51 -6.69 -19.51
N ARG A 444 1.46 -6.65 -18.70
CA ARG A 444 0.97 -5.45 -18.02
C ARG A 444 0.91 -5.74 -16.53
N PHE A 445 1.43 -4.82 -15.74
CA PHE A 445 1.48 -4.97 -14.30
C PHE A 445 0.96 -3.72 -13.60
N THR A 446 0.34 -3.97 -12.46
CA THR A 446 0.12 -2.98 -11.42
C THR A 446 0.81 -3.42 -10.15
N TRP A 447 1.15 -2.46 -9.30
CA TRP A 447 1.89 -2.67 -8.08
C TRP A 447 1.10 -2.17 -6.89
N ALA A 448 1.36 -2.71 -5.71
CA ALA A 448 0.70 -2.29 -4.49
C ALA A 448 1.62 -2.32 -3.27
N ILE A 449 1.31 -1.44 -2.32
CA ILE A 449 1.83 -1.46 -0.95
C ILE A 449 0.66 -1.49 0.04
N PRO A 450 0.74 -2.24 1.14
CA PRO A 450 -0.27 -2.20 2.18
C PRO A 450 -0.24 -0.84 2.90
N LEU A 451 -1.39 -0.36 3.36
CA LEU A 451 -1.49 0.90 4.11
C LEU A 451 -1.88 0.68 5.57
N GLU A 452 -3.02 0.04 5.81
CA GLU A 452 -3.53 -0.16 7.17
C GLU A 452 -4.53 -1.33 7.26
N ILE A 453 -4.59 -1.95 8.44
CA ILE A 453 -5.69 -2.83 8.84
C ILE A 453 -6.71 -2.01 9.62
N ILE A 454 -7.97 -2.10 9.21
CA ILE A 454 -9.11 -1.45 9.85
C ILE A 454 -10.07 -2.53 10.36
N TYR A 455 -10.33 -2.56 11.66
CA TYR A 455 -11.42 -3.36 12.22
C TYR A 455 -12.72 -2.56 12.14
N MET A 456 -13.61 -2.98 11.24
CA MET A 456 -15.00 -2.52 11.24
C MET A 456 -15.70 -3.03 12.50
N THR A 457 -16.58 -2.22 13.08
CA THR A 457 -17.31 -2.57 14.31
C THR A 457 -18.82 -2.48 14.10
N PRO A 458 -19.64 -3.10 14.97
CA PRO A 458 -21.10 -3.01 14.92
C PRO A 458 -21.65 -1.57 14.98
N LEU A 459 -20.85 -0.62 15.48
CA LEU A 459 -21.25 0.79 15.57
C LEU A 459 -21.56 1.41 14.21
N LEU A 460 -20.97 0.87 13.14
CA LEU A 460 -21.21 1.32 11.76
C LEU A 460 -22.66 1.08 11.30
N ARG A 461 -23.45 0.25 12.00
CA ARG A 461 -24.87 0.02 11.70
C ARG A 461 -25.81 0.26 12.87
N TRP A 462 -25.29 0.26 14.10
CA TRP A 462 -26.12 0.35 15.29
C TRP A 462 -26.88 1.68 15.39
N ASN A 463 -28.21 1.60 15.36
CA ASN A 463 -29.13 2.74 15.42
C ASN A 463 -30.25 2.46 16.45
N PRO A 464 -29.93 2.44 17.76
CA PRO A 464 -30.87 2.00 18.80
C PRO A 464 -32.05 2.96 19.00
N TYR A 465 -31.92 4.23 18.60
CA TYR A 465 -32.99 5.22 18.67
C TYR A 465 -33.82 5.33 17.39
N ASN A 466 -33.57 4.46 16.39
CA ASN A 466 -34.23 4.51 15.09
C ASN A 466 -34.19 5.91 14.43
N LEU A 467 -33.03 6.57 14.51
CA LEU A 467 -32.86 7.90 13.93
C LEU A 467 -33.03 7.83 12.41
N THR A 468 -33.79 8.78 11.85
CA THR A 468 -33.97 8.93 10.41
C THR A 468 -32.61 9.12 9.73
N HIS A 469 -32.42 8.46 8.59
CA HIS A 469 -31.22 8.62 7.79
C HIS A 469 -31.54 8.82 6.32
N VAL A 470 -30.80 9.75 5.71
CA VAL A 470 -30.84 9.98 4.27
C VAL A 470 -29.47 9.63 3.68
N ASP A 471 -29.45 8.70 2.73
CA ASP A 471 -28.23 8.18 2.09
C ASP A 471 -27.75 9.07 0.93
N ILE A 472 -27.64 10.38 1.17
CA ILE A 472 -27.13 11.37 0.22
C ILE A 472 -26.28 12.43 0.93
N ASN A 473 -25.51 13.20 0.15
CA ASN A 473 -24.60 14.23 0.66
C ASN A 473 -25.13 15.68 0.50
N GLY A 474 -26.26 15.88 -0.17
CA GLY A 474 -26.84 17.20 -0.42
C GLY A 474 -28.26 17.14 -0.96
N GLY A 475 -28.87 18.31 -1.20
CA GLY A 475 -30.25 18.43 -1.67
C GLY A 475 -31.24 18.76 -0.56
N ARG A 476 -32.53 18.85 -0.93
CA ARG A 476 -33.61 19.34 -0.04
C ARG A 476 -33.77 18.50 1.24
N GLU A 477 -33.57 17.20 1.14
CA GLU A 477 -33.67 16.28 2.29
C GLU A 477 -32.53 16.47 3.29
N VAL A 478 -31.31 16.78 2.82
CA VAL A 478 -30.21 17.14 3.73
C VAL A 478 -30.47 18.49 4.39
N GLN A 479 -31.04 19.45 3.64
CA GLN A 479 -31.37 20.76 4.19
C GLN A 479 -32.41 20.68 5.32
N SER A 480 -33.39 19.77 5.26
CA SER A 480 -34.37 19.59 6.34
C SER A 480 -33.81 18.93 7.60
N ILE A 481 -32.62 18.31 7.52
CA ILE A 481 -31.90 17.79 8.68
C ILE A 481 -31.17 18.91 9.43
N ILE A 482 -30.54 19.82 8.67
CA ILE A 482 -29.68 20.88 9.20
C ILE A 482 -30.36 22.26 9.33
N HIS A 483 -31.60 22.40 8.87
CA HIS A 483 -32.42 23.60 9.06
C HIS A 483 -33.83 23.25 9.57
N THR A 484 -34.44 24.19 10.28
CA THR A 484 -35.87 24.15 10.63
C THR A 484 -36.74 24.51 9.41
N SER A 485 -38.05 24.32 9.52
CA SER A 485 -39.02 24.79 8.52
C SER A 485 -39.01 26.31 8.32
N THR A 486 -38.51 27.06 9.30
CA THR A 486 -38.35 28.53 9.24
C THR A 486 -36.99 28.96 8.68
N GLY A 487 -36.12 28.01 8.31
CA GLY A 487 -34.78 28.27 7.77
C GLY A 487 -33.70 28.49 8.84
N ALA A 488 -34.00 28.35 10.12
CA ALA A 488 -32.99 28.48 11.18
C ALA A 488 -32.06 27.26 11.19
N GLN A 489 -30.76 27.48 11.39
CA GLN A 489 -29.75 26.42 11.35
C GLN A 489 -29.78 25.54 12.61
N ARG A 490 -29.87 24.23 12.43
CA ARG A 490 -29.63 23.21 13.46
C ARG A 490 -28.13 22.93 13.53
N ASN A 491 -27.57 22.95 14.73
CA ASN A 491 -26.13 22.84 14.97
C ASN A 491 -25.73 21.60 15.80
N GLY A 492 -26.71 20.82 16.23
CA GLY A 492 -26.52 19.62 17.04
C GLY A 492 -26.47 19.89 18.55
N ASN A 493 -26.95 21.03 19.03
CA ASN A 493 -27.12 21.27 20.47
C ASN A 493 -28.16 20.32 21.10
N LEU A 494 -28.14 20.25 22.42
CA LEU A 494 -28.95 19.29 23.21
C LEU A 494 -30.39 19.76 23.49
N ASP A 495 -30.85 20.79 22.81
CA ASP A 495 -32.22 21.27 22.89
C ASP A 495 -32.98 20.98 21.57
N PRO A 496 -34.32 20.78 21.61
CA PRO A 496 -35.07 20.39 20.41
C PRO A 496 -35.02 21.39 19.25
N ALA A 497 -34.80 22.68 19.52
CA ALA A 497 -34.80 23.72 18.49
C ALA A 497 -33.52 23.67 17.63
N HIS A 498 -32.41 23.24 18.23
CA HIS A 498 -31.09 23.25 17.58
C HIS A 498 -30.51 21.85 17.31
N ALA A 499 -31.08 20.78 17.89
CA ALA A 499 -30.73 19.39 17.58
C ALA A 499 -30.93 19.08 16.09
N TYR A 500 -30.14 18.18 15.51
CA TYR A 500 -30.32 17.77 14.11
C TYR A 500 -31.59 16.95 13.93
N ASN A 501 -32.26 17.06 12.78
CA ASN A 501 -33.51 16.33 12.52
C ASN A 501 -33.26 15.02 11.75
N GLY A 502 -32.39 14.16 12.30
CA GLY A 502 -31.91 12.93 11.67
C GLY A 502 -30.42 12.97 11.32
N THR A 503 -30.00 12.05 10.45
CA THR A 503 -28.58 11.83 10.07
C THR A 503 -28.43 11.70 8.55
N PHE A 504 -27.22 11.93 8.04
CA PHE A 504 -26.89 11.68 6.63
C PHE A 504 -25.41 11.32 6.47
N ASN A 505 -24.93 11.09 5.26
CA ASN A 505 -23.61 10.53 4.99
C ASN A 505 -22.42 11.34 5.51
N LYS A 506 -22.55 12.68 5.67
CA LYS A 506 -21.53 13.56 6.31
C LYS A 506 -21.92 14.04 7.72
N LEU A 507 -23.00 13.51 8.27
CA LEU A 507 -23.47 13.73 9.64
C LEU A 507 -23.97 12.39 10.20
N TYR A 508 -23.01 11.50 10.43
CA TYR A 508 -23.22 10.11 10.78
C TYR A 508 -23.08 9.90 12.29
N TYR A 509 -24.04 10.44 13.05
CA TYR A 509 -24.10 10.38 14.51
C TYR A 509 -25.28 9.50 14.95
N ARG A 510 -25.01 8.27 15.38
CA ARG A 510 -26.07 7.32 15.79
C ARG A 510 -25.76 6.56 17.07
N THR A 511 -24.48 6.45 17.43
CA THR A 511 -24.04 5.69 18.60
C THR A 511 -24.44 6.45 19.86
N PRO A 512 -25.15 5.81 20.81
CA PRO A 512 -25.46 6.43 22.11
C PRO A 512 -24.20 6.97 22.78
N ALA A 513 -24.26 8.21 23.27
CA ALA A 513 -23.14 8.81 23.98
C ALA A 513 -22.75 8.02 25.24
N GLU A 514 -23.75 7.37 25.86
CA GLU A 514 -23.63 6.55 27.08
C GLU A 514 -22.76 5.29 26.90
N LEU A 515 -22.47 4.86 25.66
CA LEU A 515 -21.49 3.79 25.42
C LEU A 515 -20.09 4.18 25.90
N PHE A 516 -19.76 5.47 25.81
CA PHE A 516 -18.43 6.00 26.12
C PHE A 516 -18.48 6.79 27.43
N ALA A 517 -17.49 6.57 28.30
CA ALA A 517 -17.45 7.18 29.62
C ALA A 517 -17.39 8.73 29.55
N ASP A 518 -16.70 9.28 28.54
CA ASP A 518 -16.33 10.71 28.53
C ASP A 518 -16.85 11.46 27.29
N GLY A 519 -17.41 10.76 26.29
CA GLY A 519 -17.94 11.32 25.03
C GLY A 519 -16.95 12.15 24.18
N ARG A 520 -15.66 12.20 24.55
CA ARG A 520 -14.60 12.99 23.91
C ARG A 520 -13.70 12.11 23.03
N ALA A 521 -13.18 12.68 21.94
CA ALA A 521 -12.14 12.02 21.14
C ALA A 521 -10.86 11.83 21.96
N VAL A 522 -10.13 10.73 21.72
CA VAL A 522 -8.90 10.38 22.46
C VAL A 522 -7.73 11.31 22.08
N ASP A 523 -7.77 11.87 20.87
CA ASP A 523 -6.76 12.76 20.33
C ASP A 523 -7.42 13.68 19.29
N HIS A 524 -6.88 14.88 19.03
CA HIS A 524 -7.49 15.88 18.13
C HIS A 524 -6.48 16.41 17.10
N SER A 525 -6.88 16.35 15.82
CA SER A 525 -6.21 17.01 14.68
C SER A 525 -7.13 18.05 14.05
N ASN A 526 -6.57 19.10 13.44
CA ASN A 526 -7.35 20.12 12.70
C ASN A 526 -8.11 19.55 11.49
N ALA A 527 -7.73 18.35 11.02
CA ALA A 527 -8.43 17.65 9.95
C ALA A 527 -9.57 16.76 10.47
N ASP A 528 -9.68 16.55 11.79
CA ASP A 528 -10.74 15.71 12.37
C ASP A 528 -12.11 16.41 12.21
N THR A 529 -13.13 15.72 11.69
CA THR A 529 -14.45 16.33 11.41
C THR A 529 -15.51 16.03 12.46
N ALA A 530 -15.23 15.12 13.39
CA ALA A 530 -16.19 14.73 14.41
C ALA A 530 -16.27 15.77 15.53
N LYS A 531 -17.48 16.20 15.84
CA LYS A 531 -17.81 16.86 17.12
C LYS A 531 -17.86 15.79 18.22
N GLY A 532 -17.86 16.22 19.48
CA GLY A 532 -18.08 15.35 20.64
C GLY A 532 -19.52 14.79 20.66
N VAL A 533 -20.26 15.07 21.73
CA VAL A 533 -21.68 14.69 21.81
C VAL A 533 -22.54 15.71 21.07
N VAL A 534 -23.49 15.22 20.25
CA VAL A 534 -24.50 16.04 19.57
C VAL A 534 -25.91 15.54 19.88
N GLY A 535 -26.89 16.44 19.77
CA GLY A 535 -28.31 16.15 19.85
C GLY A 535 -28.88 15.83 18.46
N VAL A 536 -29.59 14.70 18.34
CA VAL A 536 -30.35 14.33 17.14
C VAL A 536 -31.78 13.96 17.56
N LEU A 537 -32.77 14.48 16.84
CA LEU A 537 -34.17 14.17 17.06
C LEU A 537 -34.49 12.76 16.56
N ASP A 538 -35.14 11.97 17.39
CA ASP A 538 -35.78 10.72 16.97
C ASP A 538 -37.10 11.00 16.22
N PRO A 539 -37.74 9.98 15.61
CA PRO A 539 -39.01 10.18 14.91
C PRO A 539 -40.16 10.72 15.77
N GLN A 540 -40.04 10.66 17.10
CA GLN A 540 -41.00 11.19 18.06
C GLN A 540 -40.65 12.63 18.50
N GLY A 541 -39.56 13.20 18.00
CA GLY A 541 -39.11 14.56 18.32
C GLY A 541 -38.33 14.67 19.64
N ASN A 542 -37.94 13.55 20.26
CA ASN A 542 -37.10 13.58 21.45
C ASN A 542 -35.63 13.76 21.07
N VAL A 543 -34.92 14.59 21.82
CA VAL A 543 -33.47 14.77 21.62
C VAL A 543 -32.73 13.56 22.17
N ARG A 544 -31.95 12.91 21.31
CA ARG A 544 -31.04 11.80 21.65
C ARG A 544 -29.61 12.27 21.65
N LYS A 545 -28.86 11.92 22.71
CA LYS A 545 -27.44 12.23 22.85
C LYS A 545 -26.64 11.15 22.14
N VAL A 546 -26.01 11.51 21.03
CA VAL A 546 -25.26 10.58 20.20
C VAL A 546 -23.87 11.11 19.87
N VAL A 547 -22.98 10.19 19.52
CA VAL A 547 -21.65 10.47 18.99
C VAL A 547 -21.50 9.88 17.60
N ALA A 548 -20.46 10.34 16.91
CA ALA A 548 -20.11 9.90 15.57
C ALA A 548 -19.84 8.37 15.51
N SER A 549 -20.49 7.70 14.56
CA SER A 549 -20.54 6.23 14.42
C SER A 549 -19.59 5.66 13.38
N GLY A 550 -19.01 6.51 12.52
CA GLY A 550 -18.06 6.11 11.49
C GLY A 550 -16.73 5.64 12.08
N THR A 551 -15.83 5.19 11.20
CA THR A 551 -14.53 4.63 11.59
C THR A 551 -13.68 5.64 12.36
N ARG A 552 -13.09 5.18 13.47
CA ARG A 552 -12.12 5.93 14.29
C ARG A 552 -10.76 5.26 14.27
N ILE A 553 -9.71 5.99 14.66
CA ILE A 553 -8.38 5.40 14.86
C ILE A 553 -8.39 4.64 16.18
N ILE A 554 -8.83 5.32 17.24
CA ILE A 554 -8.99 4.80 18.59
C ILE A 554 -10.38 5.22 19.09
N LEU A 555 -11.16 4.26 19.56
CA LEU A 555 -12.46 4.52 20.16
C LEU A 555 -12.27 5.26 21.49
N PRO A 556 -13.18 6.20 21.85
CA PRO A 556 -13.24 6.76 23.19
C PRO A 556 -13.33 5.66 24.25
N ASN A 557 -12.94 5.99 25.48
CA ASN A 557 -12.95 5.03 26.58
C ASN A 557 -14.34 4.43 26.78
N ILE A 558 -14.43 3.10 26.74
CA ILE A 558 -15.65 2.34 27.07
C ILE A 558 -15.51 1.86 28.51
N GLU A 559 -16.46 2.24 29.36
CA GLU A 559 -16.44 1.85 30.78
C GLU A 559 -16.36 0.33 30.95
N GLY A 560 -15.44 -0.14 31.79
CA GLY A 560 -15.20 -1.57 32.03
C GLY A 560 -14.45 -2.30 30.92
N VAL A 561 -14.09 -1.63 29.81
CA VAL A 561 -13.34 -2.22 28.68
C VAL A 561 -12.04 -1.49 28.39
N GLY A 562 -12.02 -0.16 28.49
CA GLY A 562 -10.87 0.68 28.15
C GLY A 562 -10.95 1.29 26.75
N GLN A 563 -9.83 1.85 26.29
CA GLN A 563 -9.67 2.34 24.92
C GLN A 563 -9.38 1.20 23.94
N ILE A 564 -9.90 1.30 22.73
CA ILE A 564 -9.75 0.26 21.71
C ILE A 564 -9.27 0.89 20.40
N ARG A 565 -8.12 0.46 19.92
CA ARG A 565 -7.63 0.80 18.58
C ARG A 565 -8.35 -0.02 17.52
N THR A 566 -8.83 0.66 16.48
CA THR A 566 -9.51 0.06 15.33
C THR A 566 -8.74 0.24 14.03
N ARG A 567 -7.81 1.20 13.93
CA ARG A 567 -6.93 1.39 12.77
C ARG A 567 -5.47 1.11 13.13
N TYR A 568 -4.84 0.23 12.36
CA TYR A 568 -3.46 -0.22 12.53
C TYR A 568 -2.69 0.08 11.24
N PRO A 569 -1.97 1.22 11.18
CA PRO A 569 -1.13 1.55 10.04
C PRO A 569 -0.01 0.52 9.90
N ILE A 570 0.06 -0.15 8.75
CA ILE A 570 1.06 -1.18 8.45
C ILE A 570 1.93 -0.85 7.23
N MET A 571 1.83 0.38 6.72
CA MET A 571 2.62 0.79 5.57
C MET A 571 4.13 0.67 5.87
N PRO A 572 4.91 0.12 4.93
CA PRO A 572 6.36 0.20 5.01
C PRO A 572 6.82 1.63 4.72
N PHE A 573 7.99 1.99 5.25
CA PHE A 573 8.67 3.21 4.83
C PHE A 573 9.68 2.90 3.73
N HIS A 574 9.87 3.84 2.81
CA HIS A 574 10.90 3.70 1.77
C HIS A 574 12.30 3.54 2.39
N SER A 575 12.53 4.25 3.50
CA SER A 575 13.75 4.19 4.29
C SER A 575 13.98 2.81 4.93
N ASP A 576 12.96 1.98 5.15
CA ASP A 576 13.13 0.62 5.70
C ASP A 576 14.01 -0.27 4.76
N GLY A 577 14.09 0.07 3.46
CA GLY A 577 14.95 -0.61 2.49
C GLY A 577 16.43 -0.18 2.52
N GLN A 578 16.73 0.98 3.09
CA GLN A 578 18.07 1.57 3.10
C GLN A 578 19.03 0.81 4.01
N GLN A 579 20.28 0.63 3.56
CA GLN A 579 21.31 -0.01 4.40
C GLN A 579 21.50 0.73 5.72
N THR A 580 21.58 2.07 5.69
CA THR A 580 21.72 2.89 6.90
C THR A 580 20.58 2.67 7.89
N ARG A 581 19.34 2.51 7.41
CA ARG A 581 18.19 2.27 8.29
C ARG A 581 18.22 0.86 8.89
N LYS A 582 18.61 -0.15 8.09
CA LYS A 582 18.79 -1.53 8.57
C LYS A 582 19.83 -1.60 9.70
N GLU A 583 20.99 -0.98 9.52
CA GLU A 583 22.02 -0.88 10.56
C GLU A 583 21.53 -0.10 11.78
N LEU A 584 20.80 1.00 11.58
CA LEU A 584 20.24 1.80 12.69
C LEU A 584 19.18 1.01 13.48
N ASP A 585 18.30 0.27 12.81
CA ASP A 585 17.29 -0.55 13.47
C ASP A 585 17.92 -1.75 14.19
N ALA A 586 18.98 -2.35 13.64
CA ALA A 586 19.76 -3.38 14.32
C ALA A 586 20.46 -2.83 15.57
N LEU A 587 21.13 -1.68 15.46
CA LEU A 587 21.73 -0.98 16.60
C LEU A 587 20.70 -0.60 17.65
N LYS A 588 19.53 -0.10 17.22
CA LYS A 588 18.40 0.18 18.12
C LYS A 588 18.00 -1.07 18.90
N ASP A 589 17.83 -2.21 18.24
CA ASP A 589 17.46 -3.45 18.92
C ASP A 589 18.54 -3.90 19.92
N MET A 590 19.82 -3.80 19.55
CA MET A 590 20.95 -4.07 20.44
C MET A 590 20.96 -3.16 21.68
N VAL A 591 20.76 -1.85 21.51
CA VAL A 591 20.78 -0.87 22.62
C VAL A 591 19.52 -0.98 23.49
N MET A 592 18.36 -1.20 22.90
CA MET A 592 17.10 -1.32 23.64
C MET A 592 16.97 -2.66 24.37
N ASN A 593 17.70 -3.70 23.92
CA ASN A 593 17.72 -5.03 24.53
C ASN A 593 19.16 -5.49 24.82
N MET A 594 19.98 -4.60 25.41
CA MET A 594 21.41 -4.85 25.67
C MET A 594 21.69 -6.17 26.38
N ALA A 595 20.86 -6.56 27.36
CA ALA A 595 21.04 -7.83 28.07
C ALA A 595 20.86 -9.05 27.15
N LYS A 596 19.98 -8.97 26.16
CA LYS A 596 19.71 -10.04 25.19
C LYS A 596 20.81 -10.13 24.13
N TYR A 597 21.31 -8.97 23.68
CA TYR A 597 22.25 -8.88 22.56
C TYR A 597 23.69 -8.57 22.99
N GLY A 598 24.01 -8.68 24.29
CA GLY A 598 25.35 -8.48 24.85
C GLY A 598 26.46 -9.19 24.04
N PRO A 599 26.30 -10.48 23.67
CA PRO A 599 27.29 -11.21 22.87
C PRO A 599 27.54 -10.67 21.45
N LEU A 600 26.66 -9.80 20.92
CA LEU A 600 26.85 -9.17 19.60
C LEU A 600 27.71 -7.89 19.67
N PHE A 601 27.98 -7.37 20.86
CA PHE A 601 28.91 -6.25 21.02
C PHE A 601 30.35 -6.75 20.92
N GLU A 602 31.21 -6.03 20.20
CA GLU A 602 32.65 -6.33 20.15
C GLU A 602 33.30 -6.34 21.55
N THR A 603 32.80 -5.50 22.45
CA THR A 603 33.12 -5.54 23.88
C THR A 603 31.83 -5.49 24.68
N GLU A 604 31.58 -6.49 25.51
CA GLU A 604 30.36 -6.55 26.32
C GLU A 604 30.22 -5.30 27.22
N PRO A 605 29.05 -4.61 27.18
CA PRO A 605 28.82 -3.45 28.02
C PRO A 605 28.90 -3.78 29.52
N THR A 606 29.74 -3.05 30.26
CA THR A 606 30.02 -3.27 31.69
C THR A 606 28.82 -3.20 32.63
N THR A 607 27.71 -2.58 32.20
CA THR A 607 26.47 -2.48 32.98
C THR A 607 25.62 -3.76 33.02
N LEU A 608 26.01 -4.83 32.30
CA LEU A 608 25.24 -6.08 32.21
C LEU A 608 25.69 -7.18 33.17
N SER A 609 26.77 -6.98 33.93
CA SER A 609 27.32 -7.98 34.88
C SER A 609 26.38 -8.35 36.04
N LEU A 610 25.21 -7.71 36.19
CA LEU A 610 24.24 -8.00 37.25
C LEU A 610 22.94 -8.68 36.77
N ALA A 611 22.76 -8.88 35.46
CA ALA A 611 21.54 -9.48 34.89
C ALA A 611 21.85 -10.78 34.16
N ASN A 612 22.68 -11.64 34.75
CA ASN A 612 22.89 -13.02 34.30
C ASN A 612 21.67 -13.91 34.69
N GLN A 613 20.47 -13.50 34.30
CA GLN A 613 19.26 -14.32 34.37
C GLN A 613 18.90 -14.82 32.96
N THR A 614 19.40 -16.00 32.63
CA THR A 614 18.70 -17.01 31.80
C THR A 614 17.92 -16.46 30.58
N TYR A 615 18.63 -15.89 29.61
CA TYR A 615 18.13 -15.77 28.24
C TYR A 615 18.95 -16.70 27.33
N ASN A 616 18.73 -18.02 27.47
CA ASN A 616 19.13 -18.99 26.44
C ASN A 616 18.19 -18.83 25.23
N ASN A 617 18.46 -17.80 24.43
CA ASN A 617 17.81 -17.53 23.15
C ASN A 617 18.79 -17.73 21.98
N GLN A 618 19.89 -18.46 22.22
CA GLN A 618 20.80 -18.88 21.16
C GLN A 618 20.01 -19.76 20.16
N PRO A 619 20.05 -19.45 18.86
CA PRO A 619 19.49 -20.34 17.85
C PRO A 619 20.21 -21.69 17.93
N HIS A 620 19.44 -22.76 17.81
CA HIS A 620 19.93 -24.12 17.71
C HIS A 620 20.25 -24.37 16.23
N LEU A 621 21.53 -24.52 15.92
CA LEU A 621 21.99 -24.74 14.57
C LEU A 621 21.94 -26.23 14.26
N LEU A 622 21.11 -26.62 13.30
CA LEU A 622 21.12 -27.97 12.74
C LEU A 622 21.95 -27.96 11.46
N LYS A 623 23.00 -28.78 11.41
CA LYS A 623 23.79 -29.01 10.20
C LYS A 623 23.29 -30.20 9.41
N VAL A 624 23.16 -29.98 8.11
CA VAL A 624 22.97 -31.01 7.11
C VAL A 624 24.34 -31.61 6.78
N ALA A 625 24.44 -32.93 6.66
CA ALA A 625 25.71 -33.58 6.33
C ALA A 625 26.21 -33.12 4.94
N PRO A 626 27.51 -32.82 4.78
CA PRO A 626 28.05 -32.37 3.50
C PRO A 626 27.84 -33.42 2.40
N THR A 627 27.52 -32.95 1.20
CA THR A 627 27.39 -33.77 -0.01
C THR A 627 28.43 -33.32 -1.02
N SER A 628 28.83 -34.22 -1.91
CA SER A 628 29.74 -33.93 -3.02
C SER A 628 29.08 -34.18 -4.39
N ARG A 629 27.75 -34.26 -4.42
CA ARG A 629 27.00 -34.54 -5.64
C ARG A 629 27.06 -33.31 -6.57
N ASP A 630 27.41 -33.55 -7.83
CA ASP A 630 27.50 -32.53 -8.87
C ASP A 630 26.31 -32.67 -9.85
N PRO A 631 25.60 -31.57 -10.20
CA PRO A 631 25.69 -30.23 -9.61
C PRO A 631 25.08 -30.16 -8.20
N PRO A 632 25.60 -29.30 -7.29
CA PRO A 632 26.59 -28.23 -7.50
C PRO A 632 28.03 -28.53 -7.02
N GLY A 633 28.33 -29.69 -6.44
CA GLY A 633 29.66 -30.05 -5.94
C GLY A 633 29.71 -30.18 -4.42
N TYR A 634 30.87 -30.01 -3.80
CA TYR A 634 31.01 -30.15 -2.35
C TYR A 634 30.38 -28.95 -1.61
N HIS A 635 29.37 -29.19 -0.77
CA HIS A 635 28.68 -28.16 0.01
C HIS A 635 27.90 -28.76 1.19
N ASP A 636 27.49 -27.91 2.13
CA ASP A 636 26.60 -28.22 3.24
C ASP A 636 25.59 -27.10 3.52
N HIS A 637 24.65 -27.37 4.42
CA HIS A 637 23.59 -26.43 4.74
C HIS A 637 23.35 -26.37 6.24
N GLU A 638 22.97 -25.18 6.69
CA GLU A 638 22.62 -24.89 8.07
C GLU A 638 21.14 -24.55 8.16
N ILE A 639 20.49 -25.09 9.18
CA ILE A 639 19.09 -24.84 9.50
C ILE A 639 19.03 -24.23 10.88
N ASN A 640 18.59 -22.99 10.96
CA ASN A 640 18.38 -22.31 12.23
C ASN A 640 17.00 -22.66 12.78
N ILE A 641 16.97 -23.42 13.87
CA ILE A 641 15.75 -23.63 14.65
C ILE A 641 15.89 -22.96 16.00
N VAL A 642 14.76 -22.71 16.64
CA VAL A 642 14.72 -22.04 17.95
C VAL A 642 14.23 -22.95 19.04
N GLN A 643 14.36 -22.52 20.29
CA GLN A 643 13.99 -23.35 21.43
C GLN A 643 12.51 -23.80 21.40
N SER A 644 11.60 -22.99 20.82
CA SER A 644 10.21 -23.37 20.58
C SER A 644 10.07 -24.50 19.56
N ASP A 645 10.75 -24.38 18.42
CA ASP A 645 10.79 -25.39 17.37
C ASP A 645 11.35 -26.69 17.94
N LEU A 646 12.43 -26.61 18.74
CA LEU A 646 12.99 -27.76 19.45
C LEU A 646 11.96 -28.43 20.38
N ASN A 647 11.12 -27.65 21.06
CA ASN A 647 10.08 -28.18 21.93
C ASN A 647 8.95 -28.84 21.14
N GLU A 648 8.55 -28.25 20.01
CA GLU A 648 7.54 -28.81 19.10
C GLU A 648 8.04 -30.11 18.45
N LEU A 649 9.30 -30.14 18.02
CA LEU A 649 9.99 -31.34 17.51
C LEU A 649 10.02 -32.45 18.57
N LYS A 650 10.34 -32.10 19.82
CA LYS A 650 10.30 -33.03 20.97
C LYS A 650 8.89 -33.54 21.30
N GLN A 651 7.85 -32.82 20.89
CA GLN A 651 6.45 -33.24 21.01
C GLN A 651 5.96 -34.04 19.79
N GLY A 652 6.83 -34.36 18.84
CA GLY A 652 6.51 -35.11 17.62
C GLY A 652 5.84 -34.27 16.53
N GLN A 653 5.88 -32.94 16.62
CA GLN A 653 5.43 -32.07 15.54
C GLN A 653 6.50 -31.91 14.46
N THR A 654 6.07 -31.59 13.24
CA THR A 654 6.96 -31.26 12.11
C THR A 654 6.97 -29.76 11.89
N ILE A 655 8.14 -29.16 11.90
CA ILE A 655 8.32 -27.75 11.52
C ILE A 655 8.48 -27.71 10.01
N ARG A 656 7.62 -26.96 9.33
CA ARG A 656 7.53 -27.00 7.86
C ARG A 656 8.15 -25.78 7.19
N ALA A 657 8.63 -26.00 5.96
CA ALA A 657 9.13 -24.98 5.05
C ALA A 657 10.19 -24.05 5.66
N ILE A 658 11.15 -24.63 6.39
CA ILE A 658 12.32 -23.90 6.86
C ILE A 658 13.29 -23.76 5.68
N LEU A 659 13.79 -22.55 5.44
CA LEU A 659 14.83 -22.34 4.44
C LEU A 659 16.21 -22.61 5.05
N THR A 660 17.06 -23.34 4.33
CA THR A 660 18.46 -23.55 4.72
C THR A 660 19.31 -22.28 4.49
N SER A 661 20.53 -22.26 5.03
CA SER A 661 21.57 -21.34 4.57
C SER A 661 21.83 -21.52 3.07
N VAL A 662 22.36 -20.48 2.43
CA VAL A 662 22.85 -20.58 1.07
C VAL A 662 24.28 -21.11 1.10
N ASP A 663 24.53 -22.22 0.44
CA ASP A 663 25.88 -22.70 0.17
C ASP A 663 25.99 -23.16 -1.28
N ASN A 664 27.19 -22.96 -1.84
CA ASN A 664 27.52 -23.26 -3.23
C ASN A 664 26.44 -22.77 -4.21
N GLY A 665 25.93 -21.57 -3.92
CA GLY A 665 24.92 -20.89 -4.72
C GLY A 665 23.61 -21.64 -4.83
N HIS A 666 23.04 -22.16 -3.75
CA HIS A 666 21.61 -22.56 -3.66
C HIS A 666 21.17 -22.74 -2.20
N GLN A 667 19.87 -22.97 -1.99
CA GLN A 667 19.24 -23.27 -0.71
C GLN A 667 18.04 -24.22 -0.90
N HIS A 668 17.56 -24.81 0.19
CA HIS A 668 16.40 -25.72 0.21
C HIS A 668 15.28 -25.21 1.09
N SER A 669 14.05 -25.62 0.78
CA SER A 669 12.91 -25.59 1.70
C SER A 669 12.74 -26.97 2.34
N VAL A 670 13.03 -27.10 3.62
CA VAL A 670 13.00 -28.37 4.36
C VAL A 670 11.91 -28.42 5.41
N ASP A 671 11.28 -29.59 5.56
CA ASP A 671 10.44 -29.91 6.72
C ASP A 671 11.27 -30.72 7.71
N VAL A 672 11.36 -30.28 8.96
CA VAL A 672 12.15 -30.92 10.01
C VAL A 672 11.24 -31.63 11.00
N SER A 673 11.60 -32.85 11.37
CA SER A 673 10.93 -33.66 12.38
C SER A 673 11.94 -34.38 13.27
N MET A 674 11.46 -35.03 14.34
CA MET A 674 12.28 -35.88 15.20
C MET A 674 11.86 -37.33 14.99
N ASP A 675 12.83 -38.22 14.73
CA ASP A 675 12.56 -39.65 14.60
C ASP A 675 12.25 -40.31 15.96
N SER A 676 11.85 -41.58 15.95
CA SER A 676 11.53 -42.35 17.17
C SER A 676 12.71 -42.53 18.13
N HIS A 677 13.94 -42.28 17.69
CA HIS A 677 15.16 -42.38 18.48
C HIS A 677 15.64 -41.01 18.99
N GLY A 678 14.91 -39.94 18.71
CA GLY A 678 15.23 -38.58 19.15
C GLY A 678 16.20 -37.84 18.22
N HIS A 679 16.50 -38.36 17.03
CA HIS A 679 17.35 -37.67 16.06
C HIS A 679 16.54 -36.69 15.21
N PHE A 680 17.15 -35.56 14.87
CA PHE A 680 16.57 -34.61 13.93
C PHE A 680 16.69 -35.15 12.50
N VAL A 681 15.57 -35.14 11.77
CA VAL A 681 15.51 -35.63 10.39
C VAL A 681 14.72 -34.68 9.48
N MET A 682 15.17 -34.55 8.24
CA MET A 682 14.43 -33.94 7.16
C MET A 682 13.30 -34.88 6.72
N ALA A 683 12.07 -34.48 7.00
CA ALA A 683 10.85 -35.17 6.58
C ALA A 683 10.57 -34.93 5.08
N SER A 684 10.89 -33.74 4.58
CA SER A 684 10.86 -33.41 3.16
C SER A 684 11.89 -32.32 2.83
N CYS A 685 12.28 -32.26 1.56
CA CYS A 685 13.23 -31.29 1.01
C CYS A 685 12.78 -30.87 -0.38
N ASP A 686 12.48 -29.59 -0.57
CA ASP A 686 11.89 -29.01 -1.78
C ASP A 686 10.61 -29.74 -2.24
N GLY A 687 9.80 -30.19 -1.28
CA GLY A 687 8.58 -30.96 -1.53
C GLY A 687 8.80 -32.42 -1.93
N MET A 688 10.04 -32.91 -1.90
CA MET A 688 10.43 -34.30 -2.17
C MET A 688 10.86 -35.02 -0.88
N ALA A 689 10.90 -36.35 -0.90
CA ALA A 689 11.33 -37.16 0.25
C ALA A 689 12.84 -37.06 0.54
N HIS A 690 13.64 -36.69 -0.47
CA HIS A 690 15.09 -36.54 -0.39
C HIS A 690 15.50 -35.27 -1.15
N CYS A 691 16.56 -34.61 -0.67
CA CYS A 691 17.12 -33.46 -1.39
C CYS A 691 17.72 -33.90 -2.73
N TRP A 692 17.54 -33.06 -3.76
CA TRP A 692 17.97 -33.39 -5.12
C TRP A 692 19.49 -33.40 -5.29
N ASP A 693 20.20 -32.69 -4.42
CA ASP A 693 21.65 -32.54 -4.32
C ASP A 693 22.33 -33.63 -3.46
N GLY A 694 21.57 -34.63 -3.02
CA GLY A 694 22.11 -35.81 -2.36
C GLY A 694 22.44 -35.63 -0.88
N HIS A 695 21.94 -34.59 -0.20
CA HIS A 695 22.01 -34.54 1.25
C HIS A 695 21.29 -35.72 1.92
N SER A 696 21.90 -36.23 2.99
CA SER A 696 21.26 -37.19 3.90
C SER A 696 20.13 -36.51 4.65
N ASN A 697 19.04 -37.24 4.90
CA ASN A 697 17.94 -36.74 5.71
C ASN A 697 18.29 -36.58 7.20
N GLN A 698 19.47 -37.00 7.66
CA GLN A 698 19.88 -36.81 9.05
C GLN A 698 20.45 -35.41 9.29
N LEU A 699 20.01 -34.80 10.39
CA LEU A 699 20.47 -33.49 10.84
C LEU A 699 21.21 -33.63 12.17
N THR A 700 22.28 -32.85 12.32
CA THR A 700 23.10 -32.83 13.54
C THR A 700 22.97 -31.51 14.26
N LEU A 701 22.70 -31.53 15.55
CA LEU A 701 22.65 -30.32 16.38
C LEU A 701 24.08 -29.91 16.75
N GLU A 702 24.47 -28.70 16.39
CA GLU A 702 25.74 -28.09 16.79
C GLU A 702 25.56 -27.43 18.16
N TYR A 703 26.46 -27.77 19.10
CA TYR A 703 26.38 -27.36 20.51
C TYR A 703 27.13 -26.07 20.81
#